data_AF-A0A2T5AZ06-F1
#
_entry.id   AF-A0A2T5AZ06-F1
#
_cell.length_a   1.000
_cell.length_b   1.000
_cell.length_c   1.000
_cell.angle_alpha   90.00
_cell.angle_beta   90.00
_cell.angle_gamma   90.00
#
_symmetry.space_group_name_H-M   'P 1'
#
loop_
_entity.id
_entity.type
_entity.pdbx_description
1 polymer ?
#
loop_
_entity_poly.entity_id
_entity_poly.type
_entity_poly.pdbx_seq_one_letter_code
_entity_poly.pdbx_strand_id
1 'polypeptide(L)'
;MSDVVEYVVGINADIASCFTYASFQNAIPVIRSIKIDNPTLQNVEDCQLHLAANPPFIRAKTWTIDRILAGDSITVTDRKVDLDASYLSGLNEAERGEITLTLSSRGATLSEVHVPVRLLARDEWGGVDDMAQLLPAFVMPNDPAVARVMKSAADQLAAHGHSSALDGYQSGDPKRAFMLSAAIYSAVSALGLHYAEPPASFEHRGQKVRRPTDILEQKLATCLDLTLLLASTLEASGLHPVILMFSGHAAVGVWLNQRTLSNAIESDLEVRKALALRELLVFETTGLTHRPAMVLDHAQKLIEARMEEGQRDKFVAAIDVRRARSGGVTPLASHEPMRRAVQDVDDARPIALPLPAMPVFYALPADVAEEKPTTAAGRIDRWQKKLLDLTLRNRLLNFPDTQKTIPFLCTDVPYLEDRLASGATIRLISLPEQNPVGERDEALFRETRGEDLRRRFATEALQRDELSSKLHTKELDKRLIELHRQVKNDFAEGGANTLFLAVGFLRWKKKPEDPRSYRAPLLLLPVKLERKSASSRFGLRFHEDEPRFNATLLQFLERDFDLRLPQFSGPLPVDESGVDVLRLLASIRQAVRDVPGMEVVDEVALSTFSFAKFLMWKDLVERTDALRQNRVVKHLIDTPEQTFADGEMTFAEEREIDRRFDPKDIICLLPADSSQIAASLAAAEGRDFVVVGPPGTGKSQTIANMIANCLAIGKTVLFVAEKTAALDVVYRRLREHGLGDYCLELHSSKADRKSFVSQLKQAWQASTRSDDREWIQVNERFRLRRDELNSYVDSLHKRHPNGLTAYKAIGVASKEAMQHSPKFWFASTDAHDEHTYNNLAMLAAELGRVYGAVQRQPSLDLVDKAEWSSGWQEQLLSFASSISQRIDRLQQAYRAFMRELGVTEEALPGFDSVQRLADFAESLAATAGTDVSVAFDREFGQLQHALDELRGAISEYRSAERGLAAPFARETLDAIPIEQLENDWRERRHRSGRKAG
;
A
#
# COMPACT_ATOMS: atom_id res chain seq x y z
N MET A 1 27.33 58.70 14.61
CA MET A 1 26.74 58.42 15.93
C MET A 1 25.59 57.49 15.68
N SER A 2 25.77 56.21 15.97
CA SER A 2 24.75 55.16 15.88
C SER A 2 24.77 54.46 17.24
N ASP A 3 23.74 54.72 18.03
CA ASP A 3 23.55 54.15 19.36
C ASP A 3 23.51 52.63 19.25
N VAL A 4 24.55 51.97 19.77
CA VAL A 4 24.56 50.51 19.90
C VAL A 4 23.71 50.19 21.12
N VAL A 5 22.47 49.78 20.88
CA VAL A 5 21.59 49.22 21.91
C VAL A 5 22.20 47.87 22.31
N GLU A 6 22.79 47.80 23.52
CA GLU A 6 23.25 46.55 24.12
C GLU A 6 22.00 45.72 24.50
N TYR A 7 21.62 44.79 23.64
CA TYR A 7 20.48 43.91 23.88
C TYR A 7 20.82 42.88 24.97
N VAL A 8 19.92 42.76 25.94
CA VAL A 8 20.12 42.05 27.22
C VAL A 8 19.90 40.54 27.08
N VAL A 9 19.16 40.09 26.05
CA VAL A 9 18.80 38.70 25.77
C VAL A 9 19.05 38.43 24.28
N GLY A 10 19.56 37.27 23.88
CA GLY A 10 19.91 36.96 22.48
C GLY A 10 18.85 36.12 21.77
N ILE A 11 18.55 36.44 20.50
CA ILE A 11 17.73 35.60 19.60
C ILE A 11 18.65 34.95 18.57
N ASN A 12 18.62 33.62 18.48
CA ASN A 12 19.32 32.84 17.46
C ASN A 12 18.29 32.09 16.60
N ALA A 13 18.10 32.54 15.36
CA ALA A 13 17.13 31.99 14.42
C ALA A 13 17.83 31.45 13.17
N ASP A 14 17.54 30.19 12.84
CA ASP A 14 17.89 29.56 11.57
C ASP A 14 16.64 29.56 10.68
N ILE A 15 16.65 30.45 9.68
CA ILE A 15 15.55 30.70 8.75
C ILE A 15 16.08 30.46 7.33
N ALA A 16 15.24 29.89 6.46
CA ALA A 16 15.60 29.70 5.06
C ALA A 16 15.93 31.05 4.38
N SER A 17 16.99 31.07 3.58
CA SER A 17 17.53 32.27 2.92
C SER A 17 16.69 32.72 1.71
N CYS A 18 15.93 31.81 1.09
CA CYS A 18 15.10 32.10 -0.07
C CYS A 18 13.75 31.35 -0.08
N PHE A 19 12.74 31.97 -0.70
CA PHE A 19 11.38 31.46 -0.81
C PHE A 19 10.84 31.60 -2.23
N THR A 20 10.01 30.66 -2.67
CA THR A 20 9.23 30.77 -3.90
C THR A 20 7.83 30.19 -3.66
N TYR A 21 6.93 30.32 -4.63
CA TYR A 21 5.62 29.68 -4.59
C TYR A 21 5.68 28.17 -4.35
N ALA A 22 6.68 27.47 -4.92
CA ALA A 22 6.94 26.05 -4.64
C ALA A 22 7.18 25.75 -3.14
N SER A 23 7.79 26.68 -2.40
CA SER A 23 8.01 26.55 -0.95
C SER A 23 6.70 26.58 -0.17
N PHE A 24 5.77 27.45 -0.57
CA PHE A 24 4.40 27.50 -0.03
C PHE A 24 3.63 26.23 -0.37
N GLN A 25 3.57 25.85 -1.65
CA GLN A 25 2.77 24.70 -2.11
C GLN A 25 3.20 23.38 -1.45
N ASN A 26 4.51 23.19 -1.26
CA ASN A 26 5.08 21.96 -0.70
C ASN A 26 5.37 22.05 0.81
N ALA A 27 4.83 23.06 1.49
CA ALA A 27 4.91 23.24 2.94
C ALA A 27 6.33 23.15 3.52
N ILE A 28 7.31 23.75 2.84
CA ILE A 28 8.70 23.74 3.31
C ILE A 28 8.83 24.60 4.56
N PRO A 29 9.48 24.10 5.63
CA PRO A 29 9.63 24.85 6.86
C PRO A 29 10.49 26.10 6.63
N VAL A 30 9.86 27.26 6.77
CA VAL A 30 10.51 28.59 6.73
C VAL A 30 11.49 28.74 7.88
N ILE A 31 11.07 28.32 9.08
CA ILE A 31 11.85 28.39 10.32
C ILE A 31 12.38 26.99 10.61
N ARG A 32 13.71 26.82 10.57
CA ARG A 32 14.37 25.56 10.93
C ARG A 32 14.49 25.45 12.45
N SER A 33 14.94 26.53 13.11
CA SER A 33 14.95 26.65 14.57
C SER A 33 14.93 28.11 15.05
N ILE A 34 14.31 28.38 16.19
CA ILE A 34 14.47 29.64 16.94
C ILE A 34 14.85 29.28 18.38
N LYS A 35 15.92 29.89 18.87
CA LYS A 35 16.46 29.72 20.21
C LYS A 35 16.64 31.10 20.83
N ILE A 36 16.21 31.26 22.08
CA ILE A 36 16.32 32.50 22.84
C ILE A 36 17.22 32.23 24.03
N ASP A 37 18.36 32.88 24.07
CA ASP A 37 19.38 32.72 25.09
C ASP A 37 19.31 33.92 26.06
N ASN A 38 19.14 33.67 27.37
CA ASN A 38 19.21 34.73 28.40
C ASN A 38 20.57 34.66 29.12
N PRO A 39 21.59 35.43 28.68
CA PRO A 39 22.91 35.42 29.31
C PRO A 39 22.95 36.20 30.63
N THR A 40 21.86 36.84 31.06
CA THR A 40 21.85 37.66 32.27
C THR A 40 21.70 36.85 33.56
N LEU A 41 21.96 37.53 34.68
CA LEU A 41 21.73 37.01 36.03
C LEU A 41 20.29 37.20 36.52
N GLN A 42 19.38 37.70 35.68
CA GLN A 42 17.98 37.98 36.04
C GLN A 42 17.01 37.15 35.20
N ASN A 43 15.92 36.73 35.82
CA ASN A 43 14.82 36.08 35.11
C ASN A 43 14.03 37.15 34.34
N VAL A 44 13.63 36.81 33.12
CA VAL A 44 12.77 37.67 32.30
C VAL A 44 11.40 36.99 32.18
N GLU A 45 10.34 37.67 32.61
CA GLU A 45 8.96 37.14 32.63
C GLU A 45 8.09 37.85 31.59
N ASP A 46 6.93 37.29 31.26
CA ASP A 46 5.94 37.90 30.34
C ASP A 46 6.54 38.29 28.98
N CYS A 47 7.32 37.40 28.38
CA CYS A 47 7.99 37.64 27.11
C CYS A 47 7.06 37.37 25.92
N GLN A 48 7.15 38.20 24.89
CA GLN A 48 6.49 38.01 23.60
C GLN A 48 7.54 38.09 22.50
N LEU A 49 7.67 37.00 21.73
CA LEU A 49 8.44 36.99 20.50
C LEU A 49 7.49 37.28 19.33
N HIS A 50 7.70 38.36 18.61
CA HIS A 50 6.93 38.74 17.43
C HIS A 50 7.75 38.52 16.16
N LEU A 51 7.16 37.85 15.17
CA LEU A 51 7.68 37.71 13.81
C LEU A 51 6.85 38.56 12.86
N ALA A 52 7.51 39.42 12.11
CA ALA A 52 6.96 40.16 10.99
C ALA A 52 7.87 40.06 9.76
N ALA A 53 7.33 40.30 8.58
CA ALA A 53 8.10 40.31 7.34
C ALA A 53 7.81 41.59 6.54
N ASN A 54 8.82 42.11 5.85
CA ASN A 54 8.71 43.22 4.93
C ASN A 54 9.40 42.89 3.59
N PRO A 55 8.69 42.87 2.44
CA PRO A 55 7.23 42.97 2.28
C PRO A 55 6.44 41.91 3.08
N PRO A 56 5.11 42.03 3.27
CA PRO A 56 4.34 41.13 4.15
C PRO A 56 4.06 39.75 3.49
N PHE A 57 5.10 39.04 3.06
CA PHE A 57 5.01 37.70 2.45
C PHE A 57 4.82 36.57 3.48
N ILE A 58 4.99 36.86 4.78
CA ILE A 58 4.64 35.98 5.90
C ILE A 58 3.61 36.70 6.76
N ARG A 59 2.56 35.97 7.17
CA ARG A 59 1.62 36.49 8.17
C ARG A 59 2.31 36.65 9.52
N ALA A 60 2.19 37.85 10.09
CA ALA A 60 2.78 38.16 11.38
C ALA A 60 2.30 37.18 12.47
N LYS A 61 3.21 36.76 13.33
CA LYS A 61 2.95 35.75 14.37
C LYS A 61 3.59 36.16 15.68
N THR A 62 2.90 35.92 16.79
CA THR A 62 3.42 36.19 18.13
C THR A 62 3.42 34.92 18.96
N TRP A 63 4.54 34.61 19.62
CA TRP A 63 4.66 33.56 20.62
C TRP A 63 4.75 34.18 22.01
N THR A 64 3.96 33.68 22.94
CA THR A 64 4.01 34.05 24.37
C THR A 64 4.93 33.09 25.12
N ILE A 65 5.88 33.64 25.87
CA ILE A 65 6.87 32.91 26.66
C ILE A 65 6.76 33.38 28.10
N ASP A 66 6.28 32.51 28.99
CA ASP A 66 5.95 32.87 30.38
C ASP A 66 7.18 33.39 31.15
N ARG A 67 8.32 32.71 31.02
CA ARG A 67 9.58 33.09 31.67
C ARG A 67 10.81 32.50 30.99
N ILE A 68 11.92 33.23 31.03
CA ILE A 68 13.26 32.81 30.61
C ILE A 68 14.20 32.96 31.81
N LEU A 69 14.72 31.83 32.33
CA LEU A 69 15.57 31.83 33.51
C LEU A 69 16.96 32.43 33.21
N ALA A 70 17.59 33.00 34.23
CA ALA A 70 18.96 33.49 34.16
C ALA A 70 19.94 32.38 33.71
N GLY A 71 20.72 32.63 32.66
CA GLY A 71 21.70 31.68 32.09
C GLY A 71 21.09 30.51 31.31
N ASP A 72 19.77 30.47 31.12
CA ASP A 72 19.08 29.39 30.42
C ASP A 72 18.75 29.77 28.96
N SER A 73 18.31 28.76 28.19
CA SER A 73 17.90 28.94 26.81
C SER A 73 16.63 28.18 26.45
N ILE A 74 15.73 28.88 25.78
CA ILE A 74 14.44 28.34 25.34
C ILE A 74 14.44 28.14 23.84
N THR A 75 14.04 26.95 23.41
CA THR A 75 13.78 26.67 21.99
C THR A 75 12.30 26.78 21.71
N VAL A 76 11.92 27.61 20.73
CA VAL A 76 10.52 27.75 20.30
C VAL A 76 10.15 26.53 19.46
N THR A 77 9.24 25.69 19.98
CA THR A 77 8.85 24.43 19.33
C THR A 77 7.87 24.61 18.17
N ASP A 78 6.99 25.62 18.24
CA ASP A 78 6.05 25.95 17.18
C ASP A 78 6.71 26.82 16.10
N ARG A 79 7.11 26.17 15.02
CA ARG A 79 7.82 26.77 13.87
C ARG A 79 6.90 27.08 12.68
N LYS A 80 5.59 26.86 12.81
CA LYS A 80 4.67 27.02 11.69
C LYS A 80 4.42 28.50 11.40
N VAL A 81 4.65 28.92 10.17
CA VAL A 81 4.32 30.26 9.67
C VAL A 81 3.56 30.13 8.37
N ASP A 82 2.64 31.06 8.12
CA ASP A 82 1.80 31.06 6.93
C ASP A 82 2.39 32.03 5.90
N LEU A 83 2.88 31.48 4.78
CA LEU A 83 3.33 32.26 3.63
C LEU A 83 2.12 32.76 2.81
N ASP A 84 2.21 33.97 2.27
CA ASP A 84 1.19 34.51 1.37
C ASP A 84 1.37 33.95 -0.05
N ALA A 85 0.48 33.03 -0.42
CA ALA A 85 0.48 32.37 -1.72
C ALA A 85 0.24 33.34 -2.88
N SER A 86 -0.61 34.35 -2.68
CA SER A 86 -0.97 35.31 -3.73
C SER A 86 0.21 36.23 -4.01
N TYR A 87 0.92 36.66 -2.96
CA TYR A 87 2.14 37.45 -3.11
C TYR A 87 3.22 36.66 -3.85
N LEU A 88 3.58 35.46 -3.35
CA LEU A 88 4.63 34.64 -3.98
C LEU A 88 4.27 34.19 -5.41
N SER A 89 2.99 33.98 -5.70
CA SER A 89 2.54 33.64 -7.06
C SER A 89 2.59 34.83 -8.03
N GLY A 90 2.54 36.07 -7.52
CA GLY A 90 2.49 37.28 -8.33
C GLY A 90 3.87 37.86 -8.69
N LEU A 91 4.95 37.31 -8.12
CA LEU A 91 6.31 37.77 -8.39
C LEU A 91 6.79 37.30 -9.77
N ASN A 92 7.09 38.28 -10.64
CA ASN A 92 7.70 38.06 -11.96
C ASN A 92 9.24 38.10 -11.90
N GLU A 93 9.82 38.76 -10.89
CA GLU A 93 11.26 38.86 -10.66
C GLU A 93 11.56 38.67 -9.17
N ALA A 94 12.78 38.23 -8.86
CA ALA A 94 13.20 38.09 -7.47
C ALA A 94 13.26 39.45 -6.76
N GLU A 95 12.70 39.53 -5.56
CA GLU A 95 12.72 40.70 -4.69
C GLU A 95 13.48 40.39 -3.38
N ARG A 96 13.99 41.42 -2.71
CA ARG A 96 14.57 41.29 -1.36
C ARG A 96 13.46 41.46 -0.32
N GLY A 97 13.42 40.54 0.63
CA GLY A 97 12.59 40.65 1.82
C GLY A 97 13.45 40.63 3.09
N GLU A 98 12.84 40.99 4.21
CA GLU A 98 13.43 40.90 5.53
C GLU A 98 12.41 40.30 6.49
N ILE A 99 12.88 39.39 7.36
CA ILE A 99 12.10 38.84 8.47
C ILE A 99 12.66 39.44 9.76
N THR A 100 11.81 40.12 10.52
CA THR A 100 12.15 40.73 11.80
C THR A 100 11.59 39.89 12.93
N LEU A 101 12.45 39.51 13.86
CA LEU A 101 12.11 38.86 15.12
C LEU A 101 12.35 39.83 16.28
N THR A 102 11.28 40.28 16.91
CA THR A 102 11.35 41.24 18.04
C THR A 102 10.92 40.53 19.32
N LEU A 103 11.82 40.40 20.29
CA LEU A 103 11.52 39.91 21.62
C LEU A 103 11.23 41.10 22.53
N SER A 104 10.07 41.10 23.16
CA SER A 104 9.65 42.14 24.11
C SER A 104 9.21 41.53 25.44
N SER A 105 9.37 42.26 26.54
CA SER A 105 8.76 41.92 27.83
C SER A 105 8.07 43.15 28.40
N ARG A 106 6.81 42.98 28.85
CA ARG A 106 5.98 44.06 29.41
C ARG A 106 5.97 45.35 28.58
N GLY A 107 6.05 45.21 27.25
CA GLY A 107 6.03 46.31 26.28
C GLY A 107 7.39 46.95 25.97
N ALA A 108 8.48 46.53 26.61
CA ALA A 108 9.84 46.97 26.28
C ALA A 108 10.55 45.94 25.39
N THR A 109 11.17 46.38 24.29
CA THR A 109 11.96 45.53 23.40
C THR A 109 13.27 45.12 24.07
N LEU A 110 13.51 43.82 24.19
CA LEU A 110 14.71 43.23 24.80
C LEU A 110 15.77 42.87 23.76
N SER A 111 15.34 42.47 22.57
CA SER A 111 16.21 42.09 21.45
C SER A 111 15.44 42.17 20.15
N GLU A 112 16.15 42.50 19.08
CA GLU A 112 15.61 42.48 17.72
C GLU A 112 16.64 41.87 16.77
N VAL A 113 16.19 40.97 15.90
CA VAL A 113 17.04 40.34 14.87
C VAL A 113 16.37 40.49 13.51
N HIS A 114 17.14 40.99 12.55
CA HIS A 114 16.75 41.13 11.16
C HIS A 114 17.44 40.06 10.33
N VAL A 115 16.64 39.23 9.64
CA VAL A 115 17.14 38.18 8.77
C VAL A 115 16.79 38.54 7.32
N PRO A 116 17.78 38.93 6.49
CA PRO A 116 17.54 39.21 5.09
C PRO A 116 17.25 37.92 4.32
N VAL A 117 16.26 37.97 3.43
CA VAL A 117 15.81 36.82 2.63
C VAL A 117 15.54 37.22 1.18
N ARG A 118 15.55 36.25 0.27
CA ARG A 118 15.22 36.44 -1.15
C ARG A 118 13.85 35.83 -1.48
N LEU A 119 12.97 36.61 -2.09
CA LEU A 119 11.67 36.17 -2.56
C LEU A 119 11.81 35.95 -4.07
N LEU A 120 11.90 34.70 -4.48
CA LEU A 120 12.11 34.30 -5.87
C LEU A 120 10.81 34.34 -6.66
N ALA A 121 10.91 34.56 -7.96
CA ALA A 121 9.76 34.47 -8.85
C ALA A 121 9.13 33.06 -8.82
N ARG A 122 7.88 32.95 -9.27
CA ARG A 122 7.14 31.66 -9.29
C ARG A 122 7.88 30.58 -10.09
N ASP A 123 8.50 30.99 -11.18
CA ASP A 123 9.25 30.17 -12.12
C ASP A 123 10.75 30.13 -11.80
N GLU A 124 11.17 30.57 -10.61
CA GLU A 124 12.56 30.61 -10.21
C GLU A 124 12.86 29.58 -9.10
N TRP A 125 13.88 28.77 -9.35
CA TRP A 125 14.40 27.80 -8.39
C TRP A 125 15.66 28.37 -7.74
N GLY A 126 15.82 28.19 -6.41
CA GLY A 126 16.88 28.80 -5.60
C GLY A 126 18.19 28.03 -5.46
N GLY A 127 18.41 26.96 -6.24
CA GLY A 127 19.65 26.20 -6.21
C GLY A 127 19.65 25.02 -5.22
N VAL A 128 20.71 24.20 -5.25
CA VAL A 128 20.84 22.99 -4.42
C VAL A 128 20.99 23.35 -2.94
N ASP A 129 21.77 24.38 -2.62
CA ASP A 129 22.14 24.74 -1.25
C ASP A 129 20.90 25.04 -0.38
N ASP A 130 19.91 25.70 -0.97
CA ASP A 130 18.69 26.12 -0.27
C ASP A 130 17.45 25.29 -0.64
N MET A 131 17.38 24.75 -1.87
CA MET A 131 16.14 24.26 -2.47
C MET A 131 16.27 22.96 -3.27
N ALA A 132 17.31 22.14 -3.05
CA ALA A 132 17.49 20.85 -3.75
C ALA A 132 16.22 19.97 -3.73
N GLN A 133 15.58 19.86 -2.58
CA GLN A 133 14.37 19.04 -2.37
C GLN A 133 13.12 19.55 -3.11
N LEU A 134 13.14 20.81 -3.54
CA LEU A 134 12.02 21.45 -4.25
C LEU A 134 12.16 21.44 -5.77
N LEU A 135 13.34 21.12 -6.31
CA LEU A 135 13.53 21.05 -7.75
C LEU A 135 12.51 20.12 -8.46
N PRO A 136 12.09 18.97 -7.87
CA PRO A 136 11.06 18.13 -8.45
C PRO A 136 9.68 18.81 -8.60
N ALA A 137 9.40 19.92 -7.90
CA ALA A 137 8.18 20.69 -8.14
C ALA A 137 8.14 21.30 -9.55
N PHE A 138 9.30 21.56 -10.15
CA PHE A 138 9.43 22.07 -11.52
C PHE A 138 9.40 20.95 -12.58
N VAL A 139 9.31 19.69 -12.15
CA VAL A 139 8.96 18.56 -13.03
C VAL A 139 7.44 18.51 -13.14
N MET A 140 6.90 18.87 -14.32
CA MET A 140 5.49 19.13 -14.57
C MET A 140 4.90 18.12 -15.58
N PRO A 141 4.66 16.85 -15.17
CA PRO A 141 4.21 15.79 -16.09
C PRO A 141 2.83 16.04 -16.71
N ASN A 142 2.00 16.88 -16.06
CA ASN A 142 0.64 17.20 -16.51
C ASN A 142 0.57 18.46 -17.39
N ASP A 143 1.70 19.07 -17.74
CA ASP A 143 1.71 20.24 -18.61
C ASP A 143 1.22 19.87 -20.03
N PRO A 144 0.35 20.67 -20.68
CA PRO A 144 -0.17 20.37 -22.02
C PRO A 144 0.90 20.13 -23.10
N ALA A 145 2.08 20.75 -22.96
CA ALA A 145 3.19 20.53 -23.87
C ALA A 145 3.79 19.12 -23.73
N VAL A 146 3.83 18.55 -22.53
CA VAL A 146 4.31 17.18 -22.29
C VAL A 146 3.45 16.17 -23.03
N ALA A 147 2.12 16.37 -23.06
CA ALA A 147 1.22 15.51 -23.83
C ALA A 147 1.54 15.50 -25.34
N ARG A 148 1.99 16.63 -25.91
CA ARG A 148 2.42 16.69 -27.33
C ARG A 148 3.70 15.90 -27.56
N VAL A 149 4.67 15.99 -26.64
CA VAL A 149 5.92 15.21 -26.70
C VAL A 149 5.63 13.72 -26.55
N MET A 150 4.75 13.35 -25.63
CA MET A 150 4.30 11.96 -25.42
C MET A 150 3.65 11.37 -26.67
N LYS A 151 2.77 12.13 -27.34
CA LYS A 151 2.19 11.72 -28.62
C LYS A 151 3.27 11.49 -29.69
N SER A 152 4.20 12.43 -29.84
CA SER A 152 5.32 12.30 -30.77
C SER A 152 6.20 11.07 -30.46
N ALA A 153 6.48 10.78 -29.18
CA ALA A 153 7.22 9.60 -28.77
C ALA A 153 6.49 8.29 -29.11
N ALA A 154 5.17 8.24 -28.90
CA ALA A 154 4.34 7.10 -29.30
C ALA A 154 4.36 6.87 -30.82
N ASP A 155 4.29 7.95 -31.60
CA ASP A 155 4.38 7.91 -33.08
C ASP A 155 5.77 7.40 -33.53
N GLN A 156 6.86 7.81 -32.85
CA GLN A 156 8.21 7.32 -33.11
C GLN A 156 8.35 5.82 -32.83
N LEU A 157 7.78 5.33 -31.73
CA LEU A 157 7.80 3.89 -31.40
C LEU A 157 7.06 3.08 -32.46
N ALA A 158 5.87 3.54 -32.87
CA ALA A 158 5.08 2.89 -33.91
C ALA A 158 5.81 2.85 -35.26
N ALA A 159 6.44 3.96 -35.65
CA ALA A 159 7.21 4.06 -36.90
C ALA A 159 8.41 3.10 -36.96
N HIS A 160 8.96 2.70 -35.81
CA HIS A 160 10.08 1.77 -35.69
C HIS A 160 9.64 0.34 -35.31
N GLY A 161 8.35 0.01 -35.45
CA GLY A 161 7.84 -1.36 -35.23
C GLY A 161 7.71 -1.77 -33.76
N HIS A 162 7.74 -0.82 -32.82
CA HIS A 162 7.49 -1.04 -31.40
C HIS A 162 6.05 -0.68 -31.01
N SER A 163 5.57 -1.20 -29.86
CA SER A 163 4.27 -0.80 -29.31
C SER A 163 4.25 0.70 -28.98
N SER A 164 3.19 1.40 -29.43
CA SER A 164 2.93 2.82 -29.16
C SER A 164 2.41 3.10 -27.75
N ALA A 165 2.11 2.06 -26.96
CA ALA A 165 1.73 2.24 -25.56
C ALA A 165 2.86 2.95 -24.77
N LEU A 166 2.49 3.81 -23.83
CA LEU A 166 3.44 4.48 -22.93
C LEU A 166 3.21 3.92 -21.52
N ASP A 167 3.65 2.68 -21.33
CA ASP A 167 3.28 1.77 -20.24
C ASP A 167 4.28 1.74 -19.07
N GLY A 168 5.28 2.62 -19.09
CA GLY A 168 6.31 2.72 -18.05
C GLY A 168 6.99 1.37 -17.78
N TYR A 169 6.85 0.88 -16.54
CA TYR A 169 7.45 -0.39 -16.08
C TYR A 169 6.51 -1.60 -16.16
N GLN A 170 5.31 -1.50 -16.72
CA GLN A 170 4.31 -2.59 -16.67
C GLN A 170 4.79 -3.91 -17.29
N SER A 171 5.67 -3.85 -18.29
CA SER A 171 6.26 -5.05 -18.91
C SER A 171 7.31 -5.76 -18.04
N GLY A 172 7.89 -5.08 -17.03
CA GLY A 172 9.02 -5.57 -16.26
C GLY A 172 10.33 -5.74 -17.04
N ASP A 173 10.40 -5.29 -18.30
CA ASP A 173 11.56 -5.43 -19.17
C ASP A 173 12.38 -4.13 -19.22
N PRO A 174 13.67 -4.12 -18.77
CA PRO A 174 14.56 -2.97 -18.88
C PRO A 174 14.69 -2.42 -20.31
N LYS A 175 14.57 -3.32 -21.30
CA LYS A 175 14.63 -2.96 -22.72
C LYS A 175 13.49 -2.02 -23.10
N ARG A 176 12.31 -2.23 -22.53
CA ARG A 176 11.14 -1.40 -22.77
C ARG A 176 11.33 0.00 -22.19
N ALA A 177 11.81 0.11 -20.96
CA ALA A 177 12.12 1.40 -20.33
C ALA A 177 13.18 2.19 -21.12
N PHE A 178 14.21 1.51 -21.63
CA PHE A 178 15.20 2.11 -22.52
C PHE A 178 14.57 2.65 -23.82
N MET A 179 13.74 1.84 -24.50
CA MET A 179 13.09 2.25 -25.74
C MET A 179 12.13 3.42 -25.56
N LEU A 180 11.37 3.44 -24.47
CA LEU A 180 10.51 4.58 -24.09
C LEU A 180 11.35 5.85 -23.90
N SER A 181 12.46 5.74 -23.17
CA SER A 181 13.38 6.86 -22.92
C SER A 181 14.02 7.38 -24.21
N ALA A 182 14.41 6.49 -25.11
CA ALA A 182 14.99 6.85 -26.40
C ALA A 182 13.97 7.52 -27.34
N ALA A 183 12.72 7.04 -27.35
CA ALA A 183 11.64 7.67 -28.11
C ALA A 183 11.30 9.07 -27.59
N ILE A 184 11.31 9.26 -26.26
CA ILE A 184 11.15 10.58 -25.65
C ILE A 184 12.31 11.51 -26.04
N TYR A 185 13.55 11.05 -25.97
CA TYR A 185 14.71 11.84 -26.39
C TYR A 185 14.62 12.27 -27.86
N SER A 186 14.24 11.34 -28.75
CA SER A 186 14.03 11.64 -30.17
C SER A 186 12.87 12.63 -30.41
N ALA A 187 11.77 12.47 -29.69
CA ALA A 187 10.62 13.37 -29.77
C ALA A 187 10.97 14.80 -29.34
N VAL A 188 11.77 14.97 -28.28
CA VAL A 188 12.24 16.29 -27.85
C VAL A 188 13.24 16.88 -28.86
N SER A 189 14.09 16.06 -29.46
CA SER A 189 15.01 16.51 -30.54
C SER A 189 14.26 17.09 -31.74
N ALA A 190 13.10 16.52 -32.07
CA ALA A 190 12.26 17.01 -33.17
C ALA A 190 11.64 18.38 -32.90
N LEU A 191 11.67 18.90 -31.66
CA LEU A 191 11.08 20.21 -31.34
C LEU A 191 11.86 21.39 -31.90
N GLY A 192 13.11 21.21 -32.31
CA GLY A 192 13.89 22.29 -32.90
C GLY A 192 14.39 23.33 -31.90
N LEU A 193 14.70 22.95 -30.66
CA LEU A 193 15.10 23.88 -29.58
C LEU A 193 16.50 24.49 -29.79
N HIS A 194 16.72 25.69 -29.26
CA HIS A 194 17.98 26.44 -29.21
C HIS A 194 18.46 26.63 -27.77
N TYR A 195 19.79 26.62 -27.58
CA TYR A 195 20.39 26.74 -26.24
C TYR A 195 20.36 28.18 -25.73
N ALA A 196 19.94 28.36 -24.48
CA ALA A 196 20.11 29.58 -23.72
C ALA A 196 21.19 29.35 -22.65
N GLU A 197 22.13 30.28 -22.53
CA GLU A 197 23.21 30.19 -21.54
C GLU A 197 22.66 30.42 -20.12
N PRO A 198 22.90 29.51 -19.17
CA PRO A 198 22.45 29.69 -17.79
C PRO A 198 23.32 30.72 -17.05
N PRO A 199 22.84 31.31 -15.95
CA PRO A 199 23.67 32.13 -15.06
C PRO A 199 24.86 31.33 -14.50
N ALA A 200 25.97 32.02 -14.22
CA ALA A 200 27.11 31.40 -13.55
C ALA A 200 26.71 30.88 -12.15
N SER A 201 27.14 29.67 -11.81
CA SER A 201 26.87 29.00 -10.53
C SER A 201 25.37 28.80 -10.22
N PHE A 202 24.53 28.61 -11.25
CA PHE A 202 23.10 28.36 -11.09
C PHE A 202 22.80 27.10 -10.26
N GLU A 203 23.73 26.13 -10.20
CA GLU A 203 23.61 24.93 -9.40
C GLU A 203 23.48 25.24 -7.89
N HIS A 204 24.12 26.32 -7.42
CA HIS A 204 24.11 26.74 -6.02
C HIS A 204 23.10 27.86 -5.76
N ARG A 205 23.03 28.83 -6.68
CA ARG A 205 22.21 30.05 -6.49
C ARG A 205 20.86 30.03 -7.20
N GLY A 206 20.63 29.01 -8.02
CA GLY A 206 19.41 28.87 -8.76
C GLY A 206 19.35 29.68 -10.06
N GLN A 207 18.23 29.54 -10.77
CA GLN A 207 17.89 30.29 -11.98
C GLN A 207 16.39 30.25 -12.23
N LYS A 208 15.91 31.11 -13.13
CA LYS A 208 14.60 30.97 -13.74
C LYS A 208 14.52 29.71 -14.58
N VAL A 209 13.37 29.05 -14.52
CA VAL A 209 13.06 27.77 -15.16
C VAL A 209 11.81 27.96 -16.00
N ARG A 210 11.93 27.70 -17.30
CA ARG A 210 10.79 27.79 -18.23
C ARG A 210 9.90 26.56 -18.06
N ARG A 211 8.58 26.76 -18.15
CA ARG A 211 7.64 25.62 -18.17
C ARG A 211 7.74 24.89 -19.50
N PRO A 212 7.34 23.61 -19.57
CA PRO A 212 7.30 22.88 -20.83
C PRO A 212 6.57 23.62 -21.96
N THR A 213 5.43 24.26 -21.67
CA THR A 213 4.71 25.08 -22.67
C THR A 213 5.54 26.25 -23.18
N ASP A 214 6.20 27.00 -22.29
CA ASP A 214 7.02 28.16 -22.68
C ASP A 214 8.24 27.73 -23.53
N ILE A 215 8.84 26.57 -23.23
CA ILE A 215 9.96 26.00 -24.01
C ILE A 215 9.51 25.68 -25.45
N LEU A 216 8.33 25.07 -25.60
CA LEU A 216 7.82 24.68 -26.92
C LEU A 216 7.41 25.89 -27.77
N GLU A 217 6.88 26.94 -27.15
CA GLU A 217 6.47 28.19 -27.82
C GLU A 217 7.68 29.05 -28.20
N GLN A 218 8.62 29.26 -27.28
CA GLN A 218 9.79 30.13 -27.49
C GLN A 218 10.95 29.43 -28.21
N LYS A 219 10.97 28.10 -28.24
CA LYS A 219 12.06 27.28 -28.79
C LYS A 219 13.44 27.54 -28.14
N LEU A 220 13.46 28.03 -26.90
CA LEU A 220 14.68 28.35 -26.15
C LEU A 220 14.69 27.57 -24.82
N ALA A 221 15.83 26.98 -24.47
CA ALA A 221 15.99 26.23 -23.24
C ALA A 221 17.45 26.22 -22.72
N THR A 222 17.61 26.32 -21.41
CA THR A 222 18.88 26.08 -20.70
C THR A 222 19.11 24.57 -20.46
N CYS A 223 20.27 24.17 -19.95
CA CYS A 223 20.52 22.76 -19.58
C CYS A 223 19.55 22.25 -18.51
N LEU A 224 19.16 23.11 -17.55
CA LEU A 224 18.19 22.77 -16.52
C LEU A 224 16.75 22.68 -17.09
N ASP A 225 16.36 23.61 -17.97
CA ASP A 225 15.05 23.57 -18.65
C ASP A 225 14.85 22.26 -19.42
N LEU A 226 15.87 21.83 -20.19
CA LEU A 226 15.84 20.58 -20.94
C LEU A 226 15.77 19.36 -20.01
N THR A 227 16.55 19.38 -18.93
CA THR A 227 16.56 18.32 -17.91
C THR A 227 15.18 18.15 -17.27
N LEU A 228 14.51 19.26 -16.93
CA LEU A 228 13.18 19.23 -16.33
C LEU A 228 12.09 18.85 -17.33
N LEU A 229 12.17 19.28 -18.60
CA LEU A 229 11.26 18.86 -19.67
C LEU A 229 11.34 17.34 -19.91
N LEU A 230 12.55 16.79 -19.99
CA LEU A 230 12.78 15.36 -20.15
C LEU A 230 12.29 14.58 -18.92
N ALA A 231 12.63 15.03 -17.71
CA ALA A 231 12.13 14.42 -16.48
C ALA A 231 10.59 14.43 -16.42
N SER A 232 9.95 15.52 -16.86
CA SER A 232 8.48 15.64 -16.89
C SER A 232 7.85 14.63 -17.84
N THR A 233 8.46 14.44 -19.00
CA THR A 233 7.99 13.49 -20.01
C THR A 233 8.23 12.03 -19.58
N LEU A 234 9.37 11.76 -18.96
CA LEU A 234 9.70 10.44 -18.40
C LEU A 234 8.73 10.08 -17.25
N GLU A 235 8.47 11.00 -16.33
CA GLU A 235 7.48 10.82 -15.24
C GLU A 235 6.07 10.58 -15.81
N ALA A 236 5.65 11.37 -16.82
CA ALA A 236 4.36 11.21 -17.49
C ALA A 236 4.23 9.85 -18.21
N SER A 237 5.33 9.26 -18.67
CA SER A 237 5.36 7.93 -19.29
C SER A 237 5.36 6.77 -18.29
N GLY A 238 5.31 7.06 -16.98
CA GLY A 238 5.33 6.06 -15.92
C GLY A 238 6.73 5.56 -15.53
N LEU A 239 7.79 6.24 -15.98
CA LEU A 239 9.17 5.96 -15.58
C LEU A 239 9.58 6.82 -14.36
N HIS A 240 10.69 6.47 -13.73
CA HIS A 240 11.22 7.18 -12.55
C HIS A 240 12.48 7.97 -12.94
N PRO A 241 12.38 9.29 -13.13
CA PRO A 241 13.51 10.13 -13.47
C PRO A 241 14.32 10.56 -12.23
N VAL A 242 15.61 10.82 -12.46
CA VAL A 242 16.58 11.36 -11.51
C VAL A 242 17.23 12.58 -12.15
N ILE A 243 17.27 13.71 -11.45
CA ILE A 243 17.95 14.92 -11.92
C ILE A 243 19.37 14.91 -11.38
N LEU A 244 20.36 15.09 -12.24
CA LEU A 244 21.78 15.17 -11.85
C LEU A 244 22.28 16.59 -12.02
N MET A 245 22.84 17.14 -10.94
CA MET A 245 23.39 18.49 -10.88
C MET A 245 24.92 18.42 -10.83
N PHE A 246 25.56 19.20 -11.69
CA PHE A 246 27.01 19.40 -11.75
C PHE A 246 27.31 20.90 -11.71
N SER A 247 28.56 21.27 -11.42
CA SER A 247 28.96 22.67 -11.47
C SER A 247 28.82 23.21 -12.89
N GLY A 248 27.97 24.23 -13.06
CA GLY A 248 27.61 24.85 -14.32
C GLY A 248 26.78 23.96 -15.26
N HIS A 249 26.19 22.84 -14.80
CA HIS A 249 25.53 21.91 -15.72
C HIS A 249 24.47 20.99 -15.09
N ALA A 250 23.47 20.55 -15.86
CA ALA A 250 22.44 19.63 -15.41
C ALA A 250 22.16 18.53 -16.46
N ALA A 251 21.89 17.32 -15.99
CA ALA A 251 21.55 16.17 -16.81
C ALA A 251 20.38 15.37 -16.21
N VAL A 252 19.80 14.48 -16.99
CA VAL A 252 18.71 13.61 -16.55
C VAL A 252 19.12 12.14 -16.58
N GLY A 253 18.70 11.41 -15.57
CA GLY A 253 18.75 9.97 -15.47
C GLY A 253 17.35 9.37 -15.40
N VAL A 254 17.23 8.11 -15.76
CA VAL A 254 15.99 7.32 -15.65
C VAL A 254 16.33 5.90 -15.28
N TRP A 255 15.60 5.35 -14.32
CA TRP A 255 15.76 3.95 -13.95
C TRP A 255 15.22 3.05 -15.06
N LEU A 256 15.96 1.99 -15.40
CA LEU A 256 15.50 1.00 -16.38
C LEU A 256 14.55 -0.03 -15.75
N ASN A 257 14.57 -0.14 -14.42
CA ASN A 257 13.66 -0.96 -13.61
C ASN A 257 12.92 -0.08 -12.60
N GLN A 258 11.80 -0.56 -12.06
CA GLN A 258 11.01 0.16 -11.07
C GLN A 258 11.74 0.28 -9.71
N ARG A 259 12.69 1.22 -9.59
CA ARG A 259 13.53 1.51 -8.41
C ARG A 259 13.60 3.01 -8.14
N THR A 260 14.20 3.38 -7.01
CA THR A 260 14.53 4.76 -6.61
C THR A 260 15.86 4.78 -5.85
N LEU A 261 16.47 5.96 -5.71
CA LEU A 261 17.57 6.18 -4.76
C LEU A 261 17.13 6.00 -3.29
N SER A 262 18.09 5.82 -2.38
CA SER A 262 17.84 5.61 -0.94
C SER A 262 17.24 6.85 -0.27
N ASN A 263 17.83 8.02 -0.55
CA ASN A 263 17.32 9.33 -0.15
C ASN A 263 16.83 10.12 -1.37
N ALA A 264 16.02 11.17 -1.14
CA ALA A 264 15.53 12.03 -2.22
C ALA A 264 16.65 12.86 -2.86
N ILE A 265 17.69 13.17 -2.09
CA ILE A 265 18.92 13.83 -2.53
C ILE A 265 20.07 12.90 -2.15
N GLU A 266 20.94 12.58 -3.11
CA GLU A 266 22.09 11.69 -2.92
C GLU A 266 23.38 12.30 -3.47
N SER A 267 24.50 11.74 -2.99
CA SER A 267 25.84 12.02 -3.49
C SER A 267 26.19 11.19 -4.73
N ASP A 268 27.34 11.49 -5.34
CA ASP A 268 27.83 10.88 -6.58
C ASP A 268 27.97 9.35 -6.50
N LEU A 269 28.26 8.80 -5.32
CA LEU A 269 28.60 7.39 -5.14
C LEU A 269 27.47 6.43 -5.53
N GLU A 270 26.22 6.71 -5.11
CA GLU A 270 25.09 5.82 -5.39
C GLU A 270 24.71 5.87 -6.89
N VAL A 271 24.83 7.03 -7.52
CA VAL A 271 24.61 7.20 -8.96
C VAL A 271 25.68 6.46 -9.76
N ARG A 272 26.96 6.58 -9.38
CA ARG A 272 28.07 5.85 -10.04
C ARG A 272 27.89 4.34 -9.93
N LYS A 273 27.41 3.82 -8.79
CA LYS A 273 27.08 2.39 -8.65
C LYS A 273 25.95 1.98 -9.60
N ALA A 274 24.86 2.75 -9.66
CA ALA A 274 23.72 2.45 -10.52
C ALA A 274 24.08 2.50 -12.02
N LEU A 275 24.94 3.45 -12.41
CA LEU A 275 25.54 3.56 -13.75
C LEU A 275 26.44 2.36 -14.07
N ALA A 276 27.35 2.01 -13.17
CA ALA A 276 28.25 0.88 -13.35
C ALA A 276 27.50 -0.46 -13.48
N LEU A 277 26.35 -0.58 -12.81
CA LEU A 277 25.45 -1.73 -12.91
C LEU A 277 24.47 -1.67 -14.10
N ARG A 278 24.49 -0.58 -14.89
CA ARG A 278 23.56 -0.31 -16.00
C ARG A 278 22.08 -0.35 -15.60
N GLU A 279 21.78 -0.01 -14.35
CA GLU A 279 20.40 0.05 -13.83
C GLU A 279 19.77 1.44 -14.05
N LEU A 280 20.61 2.46 -14.18
CA LEU A 280 20.24 3.84 -14.40
C LEU A 280 20.80 4.27 -15.77
N LEU A 281 19.93 4.70 -16.68
CA LEU A 281 20.32 5.35 -17.92
C LEU A 281 20.47 6.85 -17.64
N VAL A 282 21.62 7.43 -17.94
CA VAL A 282 21.86 8.88 -17.79
C VAL A 282 22.35 9.43 -19.10
N PHE A 283 21.83 10.59 -19.50
CA PHE A 283 22.25 11.23 -20.74
C PHE A 283 22.29 12.75 -20.64
N GLU A 284 23.21 13.31 -21.41
CA GLU A 284 23.39 14.73 -21.61
C GLU A 284 22.20 15.37 -22.34
N THR A 285 21.73 16.52 -21.87
CA THR A 285 20.48 17.13 -22.36
C THR A 285 20.73 18.24 -23.39
N THR A 286 21.86 18.96 -23.28
CA THR A 286 22.16 20.10 -24.15
C THR A 286 22.39 19.73 -25.60
N GLY A 287 22.80 18.48 -25.86
CA GLY A 287 22.94 17.93 -27.21
C GLY A 287 21.68 18.02 -28.08
N LEU A 288 20.49 18.15 -27.47
CA LEU A 288 19.22 18.34 -28.18
C LEU A 288 19.10 19.69 -28.89
N THR A 289 19.90 20.68 -28.47
CA THR A 289 19.94 22.01 -29.08
C THR A 289 20.96 22.14 -30.21
N HIS A 290 21.77 21.10 -30.44
CA HIS A 290 22.75 21.09 -31.53
C HIS A 290 22.06 20.90 -32.90
N ARG A 291 22.75 21.33 -33.96
CA ARG A 291 22.36 21.08 -35.36
C ARG A 291 23.60 20.56 -36.11
N PRO A 292 23.67 19.26 -36.47
CA PRO A 292 22.68 18.21 -36.20
C PRO A 292 22.54 17.91 -34.68
N ALA A 293 21.36 17.47 -34.26
CA ALA A 293 21.12 17.10 -32.88
C ALA A 293 21.95 15.87 -32.48
N MET A 294 22.42 15.86 -31.25
CA MET A 294 23.22 14.76 -30.71
C MET A 294 22.38 13.49 -30.57
N VAL A 295 22.91 12.34 -30.98
CA VAL A 295 22.26 11.05 -30.74
C VAL A 295 22.40 10.62 -29.28
N LEU A 296 21.42 9.87 -28.76
CA LEU A 296 21.37 9.46 -27.36
C LEU A 296 22.65 8.74 -26.89
N ASP A 297 23.25 7.89 -27.73
CA ASP A 297 24.49 7.17 -27.39
C ASP A 297 25.68 8.12 -27.15
N HIS A 298 25.75 9.22 -27.90
CA HIS A 298 26.78 10.24 -27.69
C HIS A 298 26.49 11.06 -26.43
N ALA A 299 25.21 11.34 -26.16
CA ALA A 299 24.78 12.01 -24.93
C ALA A 299 25.09 11.19 -23.66
N GLN A 300 24.98 9.86 -23.72
CA GLN A 300 25.40 8.97 -22.63
C GLN A 300 26.92 9.02 -22.39
N LYS A 301 27.73 8.94 -23.44
CA LYS A 301 29.20 8.97 -23.30
C LYS A 301 29.73 10.26 -22.69
N LEU A 302 29.12 11.41 -23.03
CA LEU A 302 29.53 12.71 -22.47
C LEU A 302 29.28 12.80 -20.96
N ILE A 303 28.17 12.24 -20.48
CA ILE A 303 27.86 12.27 -19.05
C ILE A 303 28.66 11.23 -18.27
N GLU A 304 28.94 10.06 -18.85
CA GLU A 304 29.84 9.05 -18.27
C GLU A 304 31.21 9.64 -17.96
N ALA A 305 31.79 10.42 -18.88
CA ALA A 305 33.07 11.11 -18.67
C ALA A 305 33.02 12.16 -17.53
N ARG A 306 31.86 12.79 -17.30
CA ARG A 306 31.64 13.72 -16.18
C ARG A 306 31.43 13.01 -14.84
N MET A 307 31.09 11.72 -14.87
CA MET A 307 30.86 10.87 -13.69
C MET A 307 32.11 10.06 -13.30
N GLU A 308 33.24 10.25 -13.96
CA GLU A 308 34.51 9.63 -13.58
C GLU A 308 35.00 10.13 -12.22
N GLU A 309 35.73 9.28 -11.49
CA GLU A 309 36.19 9.59 -10.12
C GLU A 309 37.07 10.84 -10.05
N GLY A 310 37.83 11.14 -11.12
CA GLY A 310 38.64 12.35 -11.23
C GLY A 310 37.86 13.66 -11.37
N GLN A 311 36.54 13.62 -11.59
CA GLN A 311 35.68 14.80 -11.70
C GLN A 311 34.67 14.91 -10.54
N ARG A 312 34.89 14.18 -9.44
CA ARG A 312 33.99 14.15 -8.28
C ARG A 312 33.66 15.53 -7.72
N ASP A 313 34.64 16.44 -7.70
CA ASP A 313 34.45 17.80 -7.17
C ASP A 313 33.47 18.65 -7.98
N LYS A 314 33.14 18.24 -9.21
CA LYS A 314 32.15 18.91 -10.06
C LYS A 314 30.74 18.37 -9.87
N PHE A 315 30.55 17.23 -9.21
CA PHE A 315 29.22 16.69 -8.96
C PHE A 315 28.61 17.37 -7.73
N VAL A 316 27.38 17.88 -7.87
CA VAL A 316 26.72 18.67 -6.83
C VAL A 316 25.68 17.82 -6.10
N ALA A 317 24.74 17.22 -6.82
CA ALA A 317 23.68 16.41 -6.23
C ALA A 317 22.96 15.52 -7.26
N ALA A 318 22.41 14.39 -6.81
CA ALA A 318 21.38 13.64 -7.53
C ALA A 318 20.04 13.77 -6.80
N ILE A 319 18.98 14.10 -7.52
CA ILE A 319 17.65 14.35 -6.97
C ILE A 319 16.66 13.37 -7.61
N ASP A 320 16.18 12.40 -6.82
CA ASP A 320 15.23 11.39 -7.29
C ASP A 320 13.79 11.93 -7.22
N VAL A 321 13.17 12.09 -8.38
CA VAL A 321 11.84 12.71 -8.49
C VAL A 321 10.79 11.86 -7.79
N ARG A 322 10.79 10.54 -7.98
CA ARG A 322 9.79 9.63 -7.40
C ARG A 322 9.92 9.56 -5.88
N ARG A 323 11.14 9.56 -5.35
CA ARG A 323 11.40 9.61 -3.91
C ARG A 323 10.93 10.93 -3.30
N ALA A 324 11.15 12.06 -3.98
CA ALA A 324 10.64 13.36 -3.57
C ALA A 324 9.09 13.42 -3.60
N ARG A 325 8.43 12.83 -4.61
CA ARG A 325 6.96 12.67 -4.64
C ARG A 325 6.44 11.92 -3.42
N SER A 326 7.12 10.82 -3.06
CA SER A 326 6.76 10.01 -1.89
C SER A 326 6.92 10.78 -0.57
N GLY A 327 7.77 11.81 -0.55
CA GLY A 327 7.92 12.77 0.54
C GLY A 327 6.93 13.94 0.52
N GLY A 328 5.97 13.96 -0.41
CA GLY A 328 4.91 14.97 -0.50
C GLY A 328 5.17 16.12 -1.47
N VAL A 329 6.28 16.11 -2.23
CA VAL A 329 6.56 17.16 -3.23
C VAL A 329 5.66 16.98 -4.45
N THR A 330 4.85 17.98 -4.76
CA THR A 330 3.90 17.99 -5.88
C THR A 330 4.40 18.89 -7.02
N PRO A 331 4.06 18.58 -8.29
CA PRO A 331 4.31 19.48 -9.42
C PRO A 331 3.69 20.86 -9.17
N LEU A 332 4.34 21.93 -9.61
CA LEU A 332 3.81 23.28 -9.53
C LEU A 332 2.43 23.36 -10.18
N ALA A 333 1.45 23.84 -9.43
CA ALA A 333 0.11 24.04 -9.94
C ALA A 333 0.13 25.05 -11.12
N SER A 334 -0.72 24.88 -12.11
CA SER A 334 -0.98 25.90 -13.13
C SER A 334 -2.43 26.33 -13.04
N HIS A 335 -2.67 27.63 -13.00
CA HIS A 335 -4.00 28.23 -13.03
C HIS A 335 -4.36 28.79 -14.41
N GLU A 336 -3.48 28.63 -15.40
CA GLU A 336 -3.75 29.09 -16.76
C GLU A 336 -4.70 28.12 -17.48
N PRO A 337 -5.78 28.63 -18.10
CA PRO A 337 -6.67 27.80 -18.88
C PRO A 337 -5.93 27.22 -20.09
N MET A 338 -6.19 25.95 -20.39
CA MET A 338 -5.62 25.25 -21.54
C MET A 338 -6.02 26.00 -22.83
N ARG A 339 -5.11 26.83 -23.36
CA ARG A 339 -5.31 27.50 -24.65
C ARG A 339 -5.40 26.42 -25.73
N ARG A 340 -6.52 26.36 -26.45
CA ARG A 340 -6.64 25.54 -27.67
C ARG A 340 -5.53 25.99 -28.61
N ALA A 341 -4.63 25.08 -28.95
CA ALA A 341 -3.58 25.35 -29.92
C ALA A 341 -4.21 25.87 -31.21
N VAL A 342 -3.74 27.03 -31.66
CA VAL A 342 -3.95 27.50 -33.02
C VAL A 342 -3.40 26.41 -33.95
N GLN A 343 -4.17 26.02 -34.96
CA GLN A 343 -3.68 25.19 -36.05
C GLN A 343 -2.60 25.98 -36.78
N ASP A 344 -1.33 25.76 -36.42
CA ASP A 344 -0.24 26.19 -37.28
C ASP A 344 -0.25 25.31 -38.53
N VAL A 345 -0.44 26.01 -39.65
CA VAL A 345 -0.44 25.52 -41.02
C VAL A 345 1.01 25.35 -41.47
N ASP A 346 1.31 24.18 -42.05
CA ASP A 346 2.45 23.76 -42.88
C ASP A 346 3.80 24.51 -42.78
N ASP A 347 4.88 23.77 -42.44
CA ASP A 347 5.90 23.32 -43.41
C ASP A 347 7.15 22.78 -42.69
N ALA A 348 7.68 21.64 -43.19
CA ALA A 348 8.80 20.85 -42.69
C ALA A 348 8.52 19.97 -41.45
N ARG A 349 8.31 18.65 -41.68
CA ARG A 349 8.45 17.63 -40.62
C ARG A 349 9.88 17.70 -40.08
N PRO A 350 10.10 18.06 -38.81
CA PRO A 350 11.44 17.98 -38.22
C PRO A 350 11.90 16.53 -38.27
N ILE A 351 13.08 16.28 -38.81
CA ILE A 351 13.65 14.93 -38.89
C ILE A 351 13.98 14.51 -37.46
N ALA A 352 13.12 13.68 -36.86
CA ALA A 352 13.38 13.05 -35.58
C ALA A 352 14.63 12.15 -35.68
N LEU A 353 15.38 12.03 -34.59
CA LEU A 353 16.54 11.15 -34.56
C LEU A 353 16.08 9.70 -34.70
N PRO A 354 16.79 8.87 -35.48
CA PRO A 354 16.52 7.44 -35.50
C PRO A 354 16.70 6.87 -34.08
N LEU A 355 15.84 5.92 -33.71
CA LEU A 355 16.00 5.23 -32.43
C LEU A 355 17.33 4.46 -32.44
N PRO A 356 18.14 4.55 -31.37
CA PRO A 356 19.43 3.88 -31.29
C PRO A 356 19.25 2.36 -31.34
N ALA A 357 20.28 1.65 -31.80
CA ALA A 357 20.32 0.21 -31.67
C ALA A 357 20.23 -0.16 -30.19
N MET A 358 19.50 -1.24 -29.89
CA MET A 358 19.39 -1.72 -28.51
C MET A 358 20.78 -1.99 -27.96
N PRO A 359 21.19 -1.33 -26.86
CA PRO A 359 22.48 -1.62 -26.26
C PRO A 359 22.48 -3.07 -25.83
N VAL A 360 23.67 -3.67 -25.83
CA VAL A 360 23.87 -4.97 -25.21
C VAL A 360 23.64 -4.77 -23.71
N PHE A 361 22.41 -4.97 -23.29
CA PHE A 361 22.13 -5.41 -21.94
C PHE A 361 22.87 -6.74 -21.86
N TYR A 362 24.06 -6.73 -21.25
CA TYR A 362 24.46 -7.93 -20.52
C TYR A 362 23.21 -8.30 -19.77
N ALA A 363 22.76 -9.56 -19.92
CA ALA A 363 21.81 -10.10 -18.97
C ALA A 363 22.29 -9.55 -17.65
N LEU A 364 21.45 -8.74 -16.99
CA LEU A 364 21.69 -8.38 -15.62
C LEU A 364 22.23 -9.68 -15.01
N PRO A 365 23.29 -9.69 -14.16
CA PRO A 365 23.23 -10.72 -13.13
C PRO A 365 21.79 -10.57 -12.69
N ALA A 366 20.98 -11.62 -12.83
CA ALA A 366 19.61 -11.51 -12.41
C ALA A 366 19.67 -11.03 -10.92
N ASP A 367 18.64 -11.19 -10.13
CA ASP A 367 19.09 -11.78 -8.87
C ASP A 367 19.95 -12.97 -9.31
N VAL A 368 21.25 -12.98 -8.99
CA VAL A 368 21.94 -14.25 -8.94
C VAL A 368 21.08 -14.95 -7.90
N ALA A 369 20.00 -15.60 -8.36
CA ALA A 369 19.66 -16.91 -8.00
C ALA A 369 21.00 -17.58 -8.20
N GLU A 370 21.81 -17.51 -7.13
CA GLU A 370 22.95 -18.37 -6.90
C GLU A 370 22.47 -19.67 -7.48
N GLU A 371 23.03 -20.09 -8.63
CA GLU A 371 22.61 -21.30 -9.31
C GLU A 371 22.42 -22.29 -8.19
N LYS A 372 21.15 -22.66 -7.92
CA LYS A 372 20.84 -23.35 -6.67
C LYS A 372 21.69 -24.60 -6.76
N PRO A 373 22.68 -24.79 -5.88
CA PRO A 373 23.68 -25.79 -6.16
C PRO A 373 22.96 -27.12 -6.25
N THR A 374 23.15 -27.83 -7.36
CA THR A 374 22.47 -29.11 -7.62
C THR A 374 23.12 -30.23 -6.81
N THR A 375 24.37 -30.03 -6.38
CA THR A 375 25.13 -30.95 -5.54
C THR A 375 24.99 -30.62 -4.04
N ALA A 376 25.03 -31.66 -3.21
CA ALA A 376 25.06 -31.54 -1.75
C ALA A 376 26.21 -30.64 -1.25
N ALA A 377 27.41 -30.85 -1.79
CA ALA A 377 28.59 -30.07 -1.43
C ALA A 377 28.45 -28.57 -1.79
N GLY A 378 27.91 -28.25 -2.96
CA GLY A 378 27.66 -26.87 -3.34
C GLY A 378 26.60 -26.19 -2.46
N ARG A 379 25.58 -26.93 -2.01
CA ARG A 379 24.55 -26.39 -1.10
C ARG A 379 25.13 -26.06 0.27
N ILE A 380 25.98 -26.92 0.79
CA ILE A 380 26.69 -26.69 2.06
C ILE A 380 27.62 -25.48 1.93
N ASP A 381 28.42 -25.39 0.88
CA ASP A 381 29.31 -24.23 0.62
C ASP A 381 28.52 -22.91 0.51
N ARG A 382 27.35 -22.94 -0.15
CA ARG A 382 26.46 -21.78 -0.21
C ARG A 382 25.94 -21.37 1.17
N TRP A 383 25.47 -22.31 1.99
CA TRP A 383 25.03 -22.00 3.36
C TRP A 383 26.19 -21.46 4.21
N GLN A 384 27.39 -22.01 4.06
CA GLN A 384 28.61 -21.52 4.69
C GLN A 384 28.90 -20.06 4.28
N LYS A 385 28.88 -19.74 2.99
CA LYS A 385 29.08 -18.37 2.49
C LYS A 385 28.03 -17.37 2.98
N LYS A 386 26.77 -17.80 3.16
CA LYS A 386 25.70 -16.96 3.72
C LYS A 386 25.86 -16.67 5.21
N LEU A 387 26.45 -17.60 5.95
CA LEU A 387 26.71 -17.44 7.38
C LEU A 387 27.96 -16.59 7.62
N LEU A 388 29.03 -16.77 6.85
CA LEU A 388 30.28 -16.03 7.00
C LEU A 388 30.46 -14.96 5.91
N ASP A 389 30.01 -13.74 6.21
CA ASP A 389 30.23 -12.58 5.33
C ASP A 389 31.71 -12.13 5.40
N LEU A 390 32.50 -12.59 4.42
CA LEU A 390 33.91 -12.21 4.25
C LEU A 390 34.08 -10.96 3.36
N THR A 391 33.01 -10.18 3.14
CA THR A 391 33.08 -8.91 2.40
C THR A 391 33.42 -7.73 3.32
N LEU A 392 33.82 -6.61 2.72
CA LEU A 392 34.06 -5.33 3.40
C LEU A 392 32.81 -4.70 4.04
N ARG A 393 31.63 -5.30 3.90
CA ARG A 393 30.41 -4.89 4.60
C ARG A 393 30.40 -5.38 6.04
N ASN A 394 31.16 -6.43 6.36
CA ASN A 394 31.27 -6.97 7.70
C ASN A 394 32.16 -6.09 8.58
N ARG A 395 31.60 -5.64 9.71
CA ARG A 395 32.31 -4.81 10.70
C ARG A 395 33.49 -5.51 11.38
N LEU A 396 33.50 -6.84 11.34
CA LEU A 396 34.64 -7.65 11.78
C LEU A 396 35.82 -7.58 10.79
N LEU A 397 35.64 -7.11 9.56
CA LEU A 397 36.73 -6.97 8.58
C LEU A 397 37.02 -5.52 8.21
N ASN A 398 36.00 -4.67 8.25
CA ASN A 398 36.09 -3.25 7.99
C ASN A 398 35.21 -2.50 9.00
N PHE A 399 35.84 -1.87 9.97
CA PHE A 399 35.25 -1.13 11.07
C PHE A 399 35.31 0.39 10.77
N PRO A 400 34.28 0.96 10.12
CA PRO A 400 34.20 2.38 9.85
C PRO A 400 33.79 3.17 11.09
N ASP A 401 34.28 4.41 11.19
CA ASP A 401 33.80 5.38 12.17
C ASP A 401 32.40 5.84 11.75
N THR A 402 31.36 5.33 12.42
CA THR A 402 29.95 5.63 12.15
C THR A 402 29.25 6.14 13.39
N GLN A 403 28.01 6.59 13.28
CA GLN A 403 27.19 6.97 14.45
C GLN A 403 26.95 5.81 15.43
N LYS A 404 27.20 4.55 15.02
CA LYS A 404 27.03 3.34 15.85
C LYS A 404 28.32 2.83 16.50
N THR A 405 29.41 3.58 16.41
CA THR A 405 30.71 3.23 17.00
C THR A 405 31.14 4.34 17.95
N ILE A 406 31.68 3.97 19.11
CA ILE A 406 32.17 4.93 20.09
C ILE A 406 33.67 4.69 20.26
N PRO A 407 34.53 5.53 19.67
CA PRO A 407 35.97 5.40 19.81
C PRO A 407 36.42 5.98 21.17
N PHE A 408 37.36 5.27 21.80
CA PHE A 408 37.98 5.68 23.05
C PHE A 408 39.47 5.96 22.85
N LEU A 409 39.98 6.91 23.62
CA LEU A 409 41.41 7.12 23.82
C LEU A 409 41.81 6.36 25.09
N CYS A 410 42.35 5.16 24.92
CA CYS A 410 42.86 4.33 26.01
C CYS A 410 44.38 4.28 25.90
N THR A 411 45.10 4.64 26.97
CA THR A 411 46.57 4.66 27.00
C THR A 411 47.16 3.36 27.57
N ASP A 412 46.37 2.60 28.32
CA ASP A 412 46.76 1.31 28.91
C ASP A 412 45.60 0.32 28.76
N VAL A 413 45.65 -0.44 27.67
CA VAL A 413 44.62 -1.42 27.31
C VAL A 413 44.65 -2.66 28.23
N PRO A 414 45.81 -3.25 28.56
CA PRO A 414 45.88 -4.33 29.56
C PRO A 414 45.23 -3.93 30.89
N TYR A 415 45.55 -2.75 31.42
CA TYR A 415 44.94 -2.28 32.67
C TYR A 415 43.42 -2.17 32.58
N LEU A 416 42.87 -1.70 31.44
CA LEU A 416 41.42 -1.63 31.24
C LEU A 416 40.76 -3.02 31.24
N GLU A 417 41.40 -4.02 30.65
CA GLU A 417 40.91 -5.40 30.63
C GLU A 417 40.91 -6.00 32.04
N ASP A 418 42.03 -5.90 32.77
CA ASP A 418 42.18 -6.39 34.15
C ASP A 418 41.11 -5.79 35.08
N ARG A 419 40.88 -4.48 34.97
CA ARG A 419 39.86 -3.79 35.77
C ARG A 419 38.46 -4.31 35.46
N LEU A 420 38.12 -4.49 34.18
CA LEU A 420 36.83 -5.06 33.79
C LEU A 420 36.68 -6.51 34.27
N ALA A 421 37.70 -7.35 34.10
CA ALA A 421 37.73 -8.75 34.55
C ALA A 421 37.56 -8.87 36.08
N SER A 422 38.13 -7.95 36.85
CA SER A 422 37.93 -7.86 38.32
C SER A 422 36.52 -7.41 38.75
N GLY A 423 35.63 -7.10 37.82
CA GLY A 423 34.25 -6.67 38.06
C GLY A 423 34.07 -5.17 38.30
N ALA A 424 35.09 -4.35 38.02
CA ALA A 424 35.00 -2.90 38.17
C ALA A 424 33.98 -2.28 37.19
N THR A 425 33.44 -1.12 37.57
CA THR A 425 32.52 -0.35 36.71
C THR A 425 33.26 0.86 36.15
N ILE A 426 33.49 0.88 34.83
CA ILE A 426 34.23 1.95 34.16
C ILE A 426 33.25 3.00 33.65
N ARG A 427 33.37 4.24 34.12
CA ARG A 427 32.50 5.36 33.70
C ARG A 427 32.94 5.90 32.34
N LEU A 428 32.00 6.21 31.46
CA LEU A 428 32.30 6.77 30.14
C LEU A 428 32.24 8.29 30.15
N ILE A 429 33.29 8.95 29.63
CA ILE A 429 33.42 10.40 29.67
C ILE A 429 33.85 11.01 28.33
N SER A 430 33.59 12.30 28.13
CA SER A 430 33.94 13.08 26.93
C SER A 430 35.28 13.79 27.15
N LEU A 431 36.28 13.50 26.29
CA LEU A 431 37.61 14.12 26.35
C LEU A 431 37.58 15.63 26.04
N PRO A 432 36.88 16.13 24.99
CA PRO A 432 36.93 17.55 24.61
C PRO A 432 36.40 18.52 25.67
N GLU A 433 35.44 18.09 26.52
CA GLU A 433 34.79 18.98 27.48
C GLU A 433 35.38 18.90 28.89
N GLN A 434 36.06 17.79 29.22
CA GLN A 434 36.60 17.57 30.56
C GLN A 434 38.10 17.80 30.67
N ASN A 435 38.78 18.02 29.54
CA ASN A 435 40.17 18.45 29.51
C ASN A 435 40.20 20.00 29.49
N PRO A 436 40.58 20.66 30.61
CA PRO A 436 40.62 22.12 30.70
C PRO A 436 41.86 22.67 29.98
N VAL A 437 41.88 22.58 28.64
CA VAL A 437 42.80 23.38 27.82
C VAL A 437 42.04 24.63 27.44
N GLY A 438 42.25 25.69 28.22
CA GLY A 438 41.48 26.92 28.19
C GLY A 438 41.47 27.65 26.84
N GLU A 439 40.45 28.50 26.73
CA GLU A 439 40.21 29.57 25.74
C GLU A 439 41.48 30.26 25.21
N ARG A 440 42.17 29.67 24.23
CA ARG A 440 43.22 30.34 23.45
C ARG A 440 43.17 29.89 21.99
N ASP A 441 43.32 30.89 21.12
CA ASP A 441 43.28 30.85 19.65
C ASP A 441 43.66 29.50 19.00
N GLU A 442 42.71 28.92 18.27
CA GLU A 442 42.85 27.65 17.54
C GLU A 442 43.85 27.69 16.38
N ALA A 443 44.29 28.88 15.94
CA ALA A 443 45.14 29.03 14.76
C ALA A 443 46.65 28.82 15.01
N LEU A 444 47.13 28.83 16.27
CA LEU A 444 48.57 28.78 16.59
C LEU A 444 49.05 27.53 17.35
N PHE A 445 48.19 26.54 17.60
CA PHE A 445 48.48 25.44 18.53
C PHE A 445 48.40 24.03 17.89
N ARG A 446 48.96 23.84 16.70
CA ARG A 446 49.27 22.49 16.18
C ARG A 446 50.78 22.32 16.07
N GLU A 447 51.32 21.34 16.80
CA GLU A 447 51.41 19.98 16.24
C GLU A 447 52.14 18.99 17.18
N THR A 448 52.81 19.42 18.26
CA THR A 448 53.64 18.48 19.05
C THR A 448 53.31 18.39 20.55
N ARG A 449 52.70 19.40 21.20
CA ARG A 449 52.37 19.35 22.65
C ARG A 449 50.92 18.99 22.99
N GLY A 450 49.99 19.13 22.05
CA GLY A 450 48.56 18.91 22.29
C GLY A 450 48.15 17.43 22.42
N GLU A 451 48.80 16.52 21.69
CA GLU A 451 48.54 15.08 21.80
C GLU A 451 49.02 14.51 23.15
N ASP A 452 50.18 14.95 23.63
CA ASP A 452 50.73 14.52 24.92
C ASP A 452 49.83 14.92 26.10
N LEU A 453 49.25 16.12 26.07
CA LEU A 453 48.30 16.60 27.08
C LEU A 453 47.02 15.73 27.11
N ARG A 454 46.47 15.40 25.93
CA ARG A 454 45.29 14.53 25.82
C ARG A 454 45.57 13.11 26.29
N ARG A 455 46.75 12.56 25.97
CA ARG A 455 47.18 11.24 26.46
C ARG A 455 47.36 11.23 27.97
N ARG A 456 48.01 12.24 28.57
CA ARG A 456 48.17 12.35 30.03
C ARG A 456 46.82 12.38 30.76
N PHE A 457 45.88 13.21 30.28
CA PHE A 457 44.54 13.25 30.84
C PHE A 457 43.83 11.89 30.77
N ALA A 458 43.91 11.21 29.61
CA ALA A 458 43.30 9.90 29.44
C ALA A 458 43.90 8.84 30.41
N THR A 459 45.21 8.89 30.66
CA THR A 459 45.87 8.02 31.64
C THR A 459 45.36 8.29 33.07
N GLU A 460 45.29 9.56 33.48
CA GLU A 460 44.78 9.95 34.82
C GLU A 460 43.27 9.65 34.99
N ALA A 461 42.49 9.76 33.92
CA ALA A 461 41.08 9.36 33.91
C ALA A 461 40.94 7.84 34.09
N LEU A 462 41.74 7.04 33.38
CA LEU A 462 41.67 5.58 33.45
C LEU A 462 42.01 5.06 34.85
N GLN A 463 42.97 5.68 35.56
CA GLN A 463 43.28 5.39 36.96
C GLN A 463 42.11 5.68 37.92
N ARG A 464 41.15 6.53 37.52
CA ARG A 464 39.93 6.84 38.27
C ARG A 464 38.71 6.01 37.83
N ASP A 465 38.96 4.92 37.10
CA ASP A 465 37.95 4.07 36.45
C ASP A 465 37.06 4.87 35.46
N GLU A 466 37.65 5.80 34.71
CA GLU A 466 36.98 6.61 33.68
C GLU A 466 37.61 6.41 32.29
N LEU A 467 36.81 6.01 31.30
CA LEU A 467 37.24 5.81 29.92
C LEU A 467 36.85 6.99 29.03
N SER A 468 37.85 7.63 28.45
CA SER A 468 37.70 8.88 27.69
C SER A 468 37.39 8.66 26.23
N SER A 469 36.25 9.16 25.76
CA SER A 469 35.86 9.16 24.35
C SER A 469 36.37 10.40 23.62
N LYS A 470 36.70 10.25 22.34
CA LYS A 470 37.10 11.37 21.47
C LYS A 470 35.93 12.28 21.06
N LEU A 471 34.69 11.86 21.34
CA LEU A 471 33.46 12.58 20.97
C LEU A 471 33.09 13.66 21.98
N HIS A 472 32.37 14.70 21.53
CA HIS A 472 31.74 15.70 22.41
C HIS A 472 30.59 15.08 23.23
N THR A 473 30.23 15.67 24.38
CA THR A 473 29.30 15.04 25.34
C THR A 473 27.92 14.80 24.74
N LYS A 474 27.35 15.78 24.03
CA LYS A 474 26.05 15.63 23.37
C LYS A 474 26.01 14.47 22.38
N GLU A 475 27.09 14.28 21.62
CA GLU A 475 27.20 13.21 20.64
C GLU A 475 27.45 11.86 21.32
N LEU A 476 28.33 11.82 22.31
CA LEU A 476 28.62 10.63 23.11
C LEU A 476 27.35 10.09 23.78
N ASP A 477 26.58 10.95 24.45
CA ASP A 477 25.34 10.57 25.13
C ASP A 477 24.29 10.06 24.12
N LYS A 478 24.14 10.73 22.98
CA LYS A 478 23.23 10.27 21.91
C LYS A 478 23.61 8.88 21.42
N ARG A 479 24.89 8.65 21.09
CA ARG A 479 25.38 7.35 20.60
C ARG A 479 25.24 6.26 21.67
N LEU A 480 25.51 6.56 22.95
CA LEU A 480 25.34 5.62 24.06
C LEU A 480 23.88 5.24 24.28
N ILE A 481 22.95 6.18 24.18
CA ILE A 481 21.50 5.92 24.29
C ILE A 481 21.04 5.02 23.14
N GLU A 482 21.42 5.34 21.91
CA GLU A 482 21.08 4.54 20.73
C GLU A 482 21.66 3.13 20.82
N LEU A 483 22.92 3.00 21.23
CA LEU A 483 23.59 1.71 21.41
C LEU A 483 22.94 0.89 22.52
N HIS A 484 22.62 1.50 23.67
CA HIS A 484 21.91 0.82 24.76
C HIS A 484 20.54 0.30 24.31
N ARG A 485 19.78 1.09 23.53
CA ARG A 485 18.49 0.67 22.97
C ARG A 485 18.66 -0.48 21.99
N GLN A 486 19.64 -0.40 21.10
CA GLN A 486 19.93 -1.45 20.13
C GLN A 486 20.28 -2.77 20.81
N VAL A 487 21.21 -2.75 21.78
CA VAL A 487 21.64 -3.96 22.51
C VAL A 487 20.47 -4.60 23.25
N LYS A 488 19.60 -3.79 23.85
CA LYS A 488 18.39 -4.30 24.51
C LYS A 488 17.42 -4.96 23.53
N ASN A 489 17.27 -4.40 22.33
CA ASN A 489 16.45 -4.99 21.26
C ASN A 489 17.09 -6.26 20.71
N ASP A 490 18.39 -6.25 20.40
CA ASP A 490 19.15 -7.40 19.91
C ASP A 490 19.04 -8.58 20.89
N PHE A 491 19.14 -8.31 22.19
CA PHE A 491 18.98 -9.31 23.22
C PHE A 491 17.54 -9.84 23.32
N ALA A 492 16.53 -8.97 23.16
CA ALA A 492 15.12 -9.39 23.15
C ALA A 492 14.75 -10.21 21.90
N GLU A 493 15.39 -9.94 20.76
CA GLU A 493 15.16 -10.64 19.50
C GLU A 493 15.93 -11.95 19.42
N GLY A 494 17.23 -11.95 19.74
CA GLY A 494 18.12 -13.10 19.52
C GLY A 494 18.69 -13.76 20.78
N GLY A 495 18.38 -13.26 21.98
CA GLY A 495 18.79 -13.87 23.25
C GLY A 495 20.29 -13.88 23.55
N ALA A 496 21.11 -13.20 22.74
CA ALA A 496 22.56 -13.20 22.83
C ALA A 496 23.11 -11.79 23.04
N ASN A 497 24.22 -11.67 23.77
CA ASN A 497 24.91 -10.40 23.92
C ASN A 497 25.56 -10.00 22.59
N THR A 498 25.23 -8.80 22.10
CA THR A 498 25.82 -8.23 20.89
C THR A 498 26.81 -7.11 21.20
N LEU A 499 26.94 -6.67 22.46
CA LEU A 499 27.79 -5.54 22.83
C LEU A 499 29.21 -6.00 23.22
N PHE A 500 30.19 -5.49 22.49
CA PHE A 500 31.61 -5.78 22.75
C PHE A 500 32.45 -4.51 22.72
N LEU A 501 33.44 -4.47 23.61
CA LEU A 501 34.57 -3.56 23.54
C LEU A 501 35.63 -4.20 22.63
N ALA A 502 35.81 -3.64 21.44
CA ALA A 502 36.88 -4.01 20.53
C ALA A 502 38.21 -3.43 21.02
N VAL A 503 39.18 -4.31 21.17
CA VAL A 503 40.51 -4.04 21.70
C VAL A 503 41.55 -4.42 20.66
N GLY A 504 42.31 -3.41 20.20
CA GLY A 504 43.29 -3.55 19.15
C GLY A 504 42.66 -3.74 17.78
N PHE A 505 43.27 -3.15 16.75
CA PHE A 505 42.80 -3.25 15.37
C PHE A 505 43.94 -3.60 14.44
N LEU A 506 43.67 -4.46 13.46
CA LEU A 506 44.52 -4.65 12.30
C LEU A 506 44.11 -3.64 11.22
N ARG A 507 44.98 -2.68 10.92
CA ARG A 507 44.84 -1.82 9.74
C ARG A 507 45.46 -2.54 8.55
N TRP A 508 44.71 -2.72 7.46
CA TRP A 508 45.14 -3.50 6.31
C TRP A 508 44.72 -2.85 4.99
N LYS A 509 45.40 -3.19 3.89
CA LYS A 509 45.09 -2.75 2.52
C LYS A 509 44.94 -3.95 1.59
N LYS A 510 44.11 -3.84 0.55
CA LYS A 510 43.97 -4.92 -0.46
C LYS A 510 45.24 -5.09 -1.29
N LYS A 511 45.86 -3.97 -1.65
CA LYS A 511 47.18 -3.89 -2.28
C LYS A 511 48.02 -2.88 -1.51
N PRO A 512 49.34 -3.05 -1.41
CA PRO A 512 50.19 -2.13 -0.66
C PRO A 512 50.08 -0.67 -1.15
N GLU A 513 49.87 -0.50 -2.45
CA GLU A 513 49.78 0.79 -3.15
C GLU A 513 48.38 1.44 -3.03
N ASP A 514 47.37 0.74 -2.52
CA ASP A 514 46.02 1.30 -2.42
C ASP A 514 46.02 2.52 -1.48
N PRO A 515 45.36 3.64 -1.86
CA PRO A 515 45.20 4.80 -0.98
C PRO A 515 44.24 4.49 0.18
N ARG A 516 43.40 3.46 0.03
CA ARG A 516 42.35 3.10 0.98
C ARG A 516 42.84 2.03 1.96
N SER A 517 42.81 2.35 3.25
CA SER A 517 43.04 1.39 4.35
C SER A 517 41.73 0.99 5.03
N TYR A 518 41.66 -0.27 5.46
CA TYR A 518 40.57 -0.83 6.25
C TYR A 518 41.07 -1.15 7.66
N ARG A 519 40.15 -1.30 8.62
CA ARG A 519 40.47 -1.66 10.01
C ARG A 519 39.60 -2.81 10.48
N ALA A 520 40.18 -3.83 11.10
CA ALA A 520 39.45 -4.97 11.65
C ALA A 520 39.76 -5.12 13.15
N PRO A 521 38.77 -5.27 14.04
CA PRO A 521 39.04 -5.48 15.46
C PRO A 521 39.75 -6.82 15.68
N LEU A 522 40.65 -6.88 16.65
CA LEU A 522 41.42 -8.09 17.00
C LEU A 522 40.76 -8.87 18.13
N LEU A 523 40.70 -8.27 19.32
CA LEU A 523 40.10 -8.85 20.52
C LEU A 523 38.75 -8.19 20.79
N LEU A 524 37.75 -8.99 21.17
CA LEU A 524 36.38 -8.56 21.42
C LEU A 524 36.01 -8.98 22.85
N LEU A 525 36.00 -8.00 23.75
CA LEU A 525 35.64 -8.17 25.16
C LEU A 525 34.14 -7.97 25.34
N PRO A 526 33.37 -8.96 25.82
CA PRO A 526 31.95 -8.80 26.01
C PRO A 526 31.66 -7.92 27.23
N VAL A 527 30.79 -6.93 27.06
CA VAL A 527 30.53 -5.90 28.08
C VAL A 527 29.05 -5.57 28.20
N LYS A 528 28.63 -5.13 29.40
CA LYS A 528 27.30 -4.62 29.72
C LYS A 528 27.34 -3.10 29.85
N LEU A 529 26.32 -2.43 29.31
CA LEU A 529 26.16 -0.97 29.39
C LEU A 529 25.03 -0.63 30.37
N GLU A 530 25.37 -0.10 31.53
CA GLU A 530 24.45 0.13 32.65
C GLU A 530 24.33 1.62 33.00
N ARG A 531 23.15 2.02 33.48
CA ARG A 531 22.90 3.34 34.08
C ARG A 531 21.90 3.22 35.23
N LYS A 532 22.05 4.06 36.27
CA LYS A 532 21.20 4.02 37.47
C LYS A 532 19.86 4.75 37.28
N SER A 533 19.84 5.80 36.45
CA SER A 533 18.66 6.60 36.09
C SER A 533 18.83 7.16 34.67
N ALA A 534 17.79 7.79 34.12
CA ALA A 534 17.87 8.46 32.82
C ALA A 534 18.89 9.62 32.81
N SER A 535 19.16 10.23 33.97
CA SER A 535 20.09 11.35 34.16
C SER A 535 21.50 10.92 34.58
N SER A 536 21.71 9.66 34.97
CA SER A 536 23.04 9.16 35.35
C SER A 536 23.87 8.80 34.12
N ARG A 537 25.19 9.04 34.19
CA ARG A 537 26.15 8.59 33.18
C ARG A 537 26.15 7.07 33.02
N PHE A 538 26.47 6.61 31.81
CA PHE A 538 26.66 5.20 31.54
C PHE A 538 27.97 4.67 32.14
N GLY A 539 27.90 3.47 32.71
CA GLY A 539 29.03 2.67 33.12
C GLY A 539 29.14 1.41 32.27
N LEU A 540 30.37 1.00 32.01
CA LEU A 540 30.73 -0.25 31.36
C LEU A 540 31.11 -1.28 32.42
N ARG A 541 30.58 -2.50 32.29
CA ARG A 541 30.95 -3.66 33.11
C ARG A 541 31.27 -4.84 32.23
N PHE A 542 32.06 -5.78 32.74
CA PHE A 542 32.28 -7.05 32.07
C PHE A 542 30.98 -7.86 31.97
N HIS A 543 30.76 -8.51 30.83
CA HIS A 543 29.68 -9.48 30.66
C HIS A 543 30.21 -10.88 30.96
N GLU A 544 29.38 -11.79 31.46
CA GLU A 544 29.76 -13.17 31.81
C GLU A 544 30.18 -14.04 30.61
N ASP A 545 30.17 -13.50 29.39
CA ASP A 545 30.60 -14.25 28.21
C ASP A 545 32.13 -14.25 28.15
N GLU A 546 32.71 -15.26 27.50
CA GLU A 546 34.16 -15.32 27.33
C GLU A 546 34.65 -14.31 26.27
N PRO A 547 35.80 -13.64 26.51
CA PRO A 547 36.53 -12.88 25.50
C PRO A 547 36.83 -13.69 24.25
N ARG A 548 36.79 -13.06 23.07
CA ARG A 548 36.99 -13.76 21.79
C ARG A 548 37.93 -13.01 20.87
N PHE A 549 38.79 -13.75 20.19
CA PHE A 549 39.48 -13.22 19.01
C PHE A 549 38.53 -13.17 17.83
N ASN A 550 38.74 -12.22 16.93
CA ASN A 550 37.96 -12.08 15.70
C ASN A 550 38.22 -13.24 14.73
N ALA A 551 37.43 -14.31 14.85
CA ALA A 551 37.58 -15.50 14.03
C ALA A 551 37.28 -15.26 12.53
N THR A 552 36.40 -14.31 12.21
CA THR A 552 36.14 -13.90 10.82
C THR A 552 37.40 -13.32 10.18
N LEU A 553 38.19 -12.54 10.94
CA LEU A 553 39.46 -12.02 10.48
C LEU A 553 40.48 -13.14 10.24
N LEU A 554 40.55 -14.17 11.10
CA LEU A 554 41.44 -15.31 10.89
C LEU A 554 41.15 -16.01 9.56
N GLN A 555 39.87 -16.27 9.27
CA GLN A 555 39.44 -16.89 8.01
C GLN A 555 39.72 -15.99 6.80
N PHE A 556 39.55 -14.68 6.94
CA PHE A 556 39.86 -13.71 5.90
C PHE A 556 41.36 -13.66 5.58
N LEU A 557 42.22 -13.63 6.61
CA LEU A 557 43.67 -13.62 6.45
C LEU A 557 44.19 -14.91 5.82
N GLU A 558 43.64 -16.06 6.22
CA GLU A 558 43.99 -17.35 5.62
C GLU A 558 43.58 -17.42 4.15
N ARG A 559 42.37 -16.95 3.80
CA ARG A 559 41.84 -17.08 2.42
C ARG A 559 42.43 -16.04 1.45
N ASP A 560 42.52 -14.78 1.86
CA ASP A 560 42.84 -13.67 0.95
C ASP A 560 44.33 -13.27 1.00
N PHE A 561 45.05 -13.65 2.06
CA PHE A 561 46.47 -13.31 2.27
C PHE A 561 47.38 -14.51 2.54
N ASP A 562 46.85 -15.74 2.50
CA ASP A 562 47.57 -16.99 2.81
C ASP A 562 48.27 -16.98 4.18
N LEU A 563 47.75 -16.18 5.13
CA LEU A 563 48.32 -16.01 6.46
C LEU A 563 47.54 -16.85 7.48
N ARG A 564 48.09 -18.00 7.85
CA ARG A 564 47.52 -18.88 8.87
C ARG A 564 48.00 -18.51 10.27
N LEU A 565 47.05 -18.32 11.19
CA LEU A 565 47.32 -17.98 12.59
C LEU A 565 46.63 -18.99 13.55
N PRO A 566 47.00 -20.28 13.52
CA PRO A 566 46.32 -21.34 14.26
C PRO A 566 46.34 -21.14 15.78
N GLN A 567 47.31 -20.40 16.30
CA GLN A 567 47.46 -20.10 17.72
C GLN A 567 46.31 -19.27 18.31
N PHE A 568 45.49 -18.61 17.47
CA PHE A 568 44.31 -17.85 17.92
C PHE A 568 42.98 -18.54 17.61
N SER A 569 43.01 -19.75 17.05
CA SER A 569 41.82 -20.57 16.79
C SER A 569 41.34 -21.33 18.04
N GLY A 570 42.17 -21.37 19.10
CA GLY A 570 41.91 -22.04 20.37
C GLY A 570 41.74 -21.06 21.55
N PRO A 571 41.93 -21.53 22.81
CA PRO A 571 41.84 -20.66 23.98
C PRO A 571 42.87 -19.53 23.91
N LEU A 572 42.45 -18.32 24.28
CA LEU A 572 43.31 -17.13 24.27
C LEU A 572 44.41 -17.26 25.33
N PRO A 573 45.58 -16.61 25.14
CA PRO A 573 46.58 -16.53 26.21
C PRO A 573 45.98 -15.81 27.42
N VAL A 574 46.14 -16.40 28.60
CA VAL A 574 45.62 -15.89 29.87
C VAL A 574 46.75 -15.61 30.86
N ASP A 575 46.54 -14.64 31.74
CA ASP A 575 47.39 -14.33 32.88
C ASP A 575 46.63 -14.50 34.21
N GLU A 576 47.11 -13.91 35.32
CA GLU A 576 46.47 -14.00 36.64
C GLU A 576 45.14 -13.21 36.73
N SER A 577 44.88 -12.31 35.77
CA SER A 577 43.76 -11.34 35.80
C SER A 577 42.75 -11.54 34.68
N GLY A 578 43.10 -12.26 33.61
CA GLY A 578 42.20 -12.43 32.46
C GLY A 578 42.95 -12.84 31.20
N VAL A 579 42.62 -12.19 30.08
CA VAL A 579 43.31 -12.39 28.81
C VAL A 579 44.59 -11.56 28.79
N ASP A 580 45.73 -12.19 28.49
CA ASP A 580 47.01 -11.49 28.32
C ASP A 580 47.01 -10.69 27.00
N VAL A 581 46.43 -9.48 27.05
CA VAL A 581 46.26 -8.59 25.90
C VAL A 581 47.62 -8.19 25.32
N LEU A 582 48.62 -7.96 26.18
CA LEU A 582 49.95 -7.53 25.77
C LEU A 582 50.61 -8.60 24.89
N ARG A 583 50.62 -9.85 25.35
CA ARG A 583 51.17 -10.99 24.60
C ARG A 583 50.37 -11.27 23.33
N LEU A 584 49.05 -11.13 23.38
CA LEU A 584 48.17 -11.31 22.21
C LEU A 584 48.50 -10.31 21.10
N LEU A 585 48.53 -9.01 21.41
CA LEU A 585 48.83 -7.96 20.43
C LEU A 585 50.27 -8.05 19.91
N ALA A 586 51.24 -8.37 20.77
CA ALA A 586 52.63 -8.60 20.37
C ALA A 586 52.76 -9.77 19.40
N SER A 587 52.06 -10.88 19.65
CA SER A 587 52.07 -12.07 18.81
C SER A 587 51.49 -11.79 17.41
N ILE A 588 50.41 -11.00 17.31
CA ILE A 588 49.86 -10.58 16.01
C ILE A 588 50.79 -9.61 15.29
N ARG A 589 51.38 -8.62 15.99
CA ARG A 589 52.36 -7.70 15.40
C ARG A 589 53.53 -8.45 14.78
N GLN A 590 54.02 -9.49 15.44
CA GLN A 590 55.07 -10.35 14.91
C GLN A 590 54.60 -11.11 13.67
N ALA A 591 53.38 -11.64 13.67
CA ALA A 591 52.85 -12.43 12.57
C ALA A 591 52.54 -11.62 11.30
N VAL A 592 52.17 -10.34 11.42
CA VAL A 592 51.88 -9.46 10.27
C VAL A 592 53.06 -8.57 9.87
N ARG A 593 54.20 -8.66 10.57
CA ARG A 593 55.37 -7.78 10.38
C ARG A 593 55.86 -7.70 8.93
N ASP A 594 55.91 -8.85 8.27
CA ASP A 594 56.46 -9.00 6.93
C ASP A 594 55.38 -8.93 5.83
N VAL A 595 54.12 -8.66 6.20
CA VAL A 595 52.98 -8.56 5.27
C VAL A 595 52.77 -7.09 4.86
N PRO A 596 53.06 -6.70 3.61
CA PRO A 596 52.99 -5.30 3.19
C PRO A 596 51.56 -4.73 3.28
N GLY A 597 51.44 -3.52 3.81
CA GLY A 597 50.14 -2.83 3.94
C GLY A 597 49.33 -3.24 5.17
N MET A 598 49.88 -4.05 6.07
CA MET A 598 49.27 -4.40 7.36
C MET A 598 50.02 -3.78 8.55
N GLU A 599 49.28 -3.33 9.57
CA GLU A 599 49.83 -2.92 10.85
C GLU A 599 48.80 -3.12 11.98
N VAL A 600 49.27 -3.25 13.21
CA VAL A 600 48.41 -3.33 14.40
C VAL A 600 48.41 -1.99 15.12
N VAL A 601 47.23 -1.48 15.45
CA VAL A 601 47.02 -0.25 16.21
C VAL A 601 46.27 -0.54 17.51
N ASP A 602 46.70 0.12 18.60
CA ASP A 602 46.15 -0.06 19.95
C ASP A 602 44.92 0.84 20.18
N GLU A 603 43.96 0.74 19.27
CA GLU A 603 42.71 1.48 19.38
C GLU A 603 41.67 0.66 20.17
N VAL A 604 40.80 1.38 20.89
CA VAL A 604 39.69 0.80 21.64
C VAL A 604 38.38 1.43 21.17
N ALA A 605 37.38 0.62 20.87
CA ALA A 605 36.07 1.11 20.46
C ALA A 605 34.94 0.23 20.97
N LEU A 606 33.80 0.83 21.31
CA LEU A 606 32.59 0.11 21.69
C LEU A 606 31.61 0.07 20.51
N SER A 607 31.12 -1.13 20.19
CA SER A 607 30.09 -1.32 19.17
C SER A 607 29.38 -2.67 19.32
N THR A 608 28.41 -2.93 18.45
CA THR A 608 27.73 -4.23 18.37
C THR A 608 28.33 -5.15 17.31
N PHE A 609 28.48 -6.42 17.66
CA PHE A 609 28.98 -7.49 16.80
C PHE A 609 28.11 -8.75 16.97
N SER A 610 27.82 -9.44 15.87
CA SER A 610 27.02 -10.67 15.88
C SER A 610 27.91 -11.87 15.54
N PHE A 611 28.05 -12.80 16.49
CA PHE A 611 28.87 -14.01 16.35
C PHE A 611 28.06 -15.29 16.14
N ALA A 612 26.73 -15.23 16.28
CA ALA A 612 25.85 -16.38 16.11
C ALA A 612 26.09 -17.06 14.74
N LYS A 613 26.28 -16.26 13.69
CA LYS A 613 26.52 -16.78 12.34
C LYS A 613 27.85 -17.53 12.21
N PHE A 614 28.91 -17.11 12.92
CA PHE A 614 30.19 -17.82 12.88
C PHE A 614 30.12 -19.17 13.58
N LEU A 615 29.47 -19.27 14.74
CA LEU A 615 29.27 -20.54 15.43
C LEU A 615 28.45 -21.52 14.58
N MET A 616 27.36 -21.03 13.98
CA MET A 616 26.56 -21.82 13.03
C MET A 616 27.39 -22.26 11.80
N TRP A 617 28.25 -21.39 11.30
CA TRP A 617 29.16 -21.72 10.20
C TRP A 617 30.15 -22.82 10.61
N LYS A 618 30.76 -22.72 11.80
CA LYS A 618 31.68 -23.71 12.34
C LYS A 618 31.01 -25.06 12.55
N ASP A 619 29.83 -25.09 13.15
CA ASP A 619 29.04 -26.32 13.30
C ASP A 619 28.70 -26.94 11.95
N LEU A 620 28.35 -26.11 10.95
CA LEU A 620 28.10 -26.59 9.61
C LEU A 620 29.37 -27.19 8.98
N VAL A 621 30.54 -26.57 9.14
CA VAL A 621 31.81 -27.09 8.60
C VAL A 621 32.25 -28.37 9.31
N GLU A 622 32.27 -28.38 10.64
CA GLU A 622 32.85 -29.47 11.45
C GLU A 622 31.89 -30.64 11.66
N ARG A 623 30.57 -30.41 11.62
CA ARG A 623 29.55 -31.39 12.01
C ARG A 623 28.56 -31.73 10.88
N THR A 624 28.89 -31.42 9.62
CA THR A 624 28.03 -31.75 8.46
C THR A 624 27.55 -33.21 8.48
N ASP A 625 28.44 -34.17 8.72
CA ASP A 625 28.09 -35.60 8.69
C ASP A 625 27.11 -35.99 9.80
N ALA A 626 27.27 -35.41 10.99
CA ALA A 626 26.34 -35.62 12.10
C ALA A 626 24.98 -34.97 11.81
N LEU A 627 24.96 -33.76 11.26
CA LEU A 627 23.73 -33.05 10.86
C LEU A 627 22.96 -33.84 9.79
N ARG A 628 23.67 -34.46 8.84
CA ARG A 628 23.09 -35.29 7.77
C ARG A 628 22.47 -36.60 8.26
N GLN A 629 22.65 -37.00 9.52
CA GLN A 629 21.91 -38.12 10.11
C GLN A 629 20.43 -37.82 10.31
N ASN A 630 20.04 -36.55 10.44
CA ASN A 630 18.65 -36.15 10.53
C ASN A 630 17.99 -36.22 9.14
N ARG A 631 16.84 -36.89 9.05
CA ARG A 631 16.05 -37.07 7.81
C ARG A 631 15.72 -35.77 7.06
N VAL A 632 15.31 -34.72 7.77
CA VAL A 632 14.96 -33.42 7.18
C VAL A 632 16.21 -32.73 6.67
N VAL A 633 17.28 -32.71 7.46
CA VAL A 633 18.56 -32.11 7.06
C VAL A 633 19.16 -32.84 5.86
N LYS A 634 19.15 -34.17 5.88
CA LYS A 634 19.58 -35.01 4.75
C LYS A 634 18.79 -34.67 3.50
N HIS A 635 17.46 -34.57 3.59
CA HIS A 635 16.62 -34.22 2.45
C HIS A 635 16.94 -32.82 1.91
N LEU A 636 17.12 -31.81 2.79
CA LEU A 636 17.51 -30.45 2.39
C LEU A 636 18.90 -30.41 1.72
N ILE A 637 19.83 -31.27 2.14
CA ILE A 637 21.18 -31.36 1.57
C ILE A 637 21.21 -32.17 0.29
N ASP A 638 20.50 -33.30 0.21
CA ASP A 638 20.69 -34.31 -0.84
C ASP A 638 19.62 -34.24 -1.92
N THR A 639 18.36 -34.07 -1.54
CA THR A 639 17.20 -34.24 -2.42
C THR A 639 16.12 -33.14 -2.24
N PRO A 640 16.47 -31.85 -2.20
CA PRO A 640 15.51 -30.79 -1.85
C PRO A 640 14.42 -30.53 -2.90
N GLU A 641 14.60 -31.03 -4.12
CA GLU A 641 13.65 -30.90 -5.24
C GLU A 641 12.65 -32.07 -5.30
N GLN A 642 12.91 -33.14 -4.54
CA GLN A 642 11.99 -34.26 -4.44
C GLN A 642 10.97 -33.98 -3.35
N THR A 643 9.80 -34.61 -3.42
CA THR A 643 8.84 -34.57 -2.32
C THR A 643 9.47 -35.20 -1.09
N PHE A 644 9.31 -34.58 0.08
CA PHE A 644 9.76 -35.17 1.35
C PHE A 644 8.97 -36.46 1.60
N ALA A 645 9.63 -37.60 1.41
CA ALA A 645 9.03 -38.91 1.64
C ALA A 645 8.98 -39.20 3.14
N ASP A 646 7.96 -38.66 3.80
CA ASP A 646 7.46 -39.24 5.05
C ASP A 646 6.53 -40.40 4.63
N GLY A 647 6.71 -41.60 5.18
CA GLY A 647 6.11 -42.84 4.66
C GLY A 647 4.61 -42.77 4.33
N GLU A 648 4.10 -43.73 3.54
CA GLU A 648 2.77 -43.79 2.88
C GLU A 648 1.52 -43.43 3.71
N MET A 649 1.63 -43.22 5.00
CA MET A 649 0.52 -42.82 5.85
C MET A 649 0.22 -41.32 5.63
N THR A 650 -1.02 -40.97 5.31
CA THR A 650 -1.48 -39.58 5.26
C THR A 650 -1.82 -39.04 6.65
N PHE A 651 -1.93 -37.72 6.81
CA PHE A 651 -2.53 -37.11 8.00
C PHE A 651 -3.93 -37.69 8.22
N ALA A 652 -4.31 -37.93 9.47
CA ALA A 652 -5.70 -38.26 9.76
C ALA A 652 -6.58 -37.08 9.35
N GLU A 653 -7.60 -37.33 8.53
CA GLU A 653 -8.57 -36.30 8.20
C GLU A 653 -9.30 -35.85 9.47
N GLU A 654 -9.62 -34.57 9.57
CA GLU A 654 -10.25 -33.97 10.76
C GLU A 654 -11.53 -34.70 11.21
N ARG A 655 -12.27 -35.28 10.24
CA ARG A 655 -13.53 -36.01 10.48
C ARG A 655 -13.31 -37.46 10.95
N GLU A 656 -12.11 -37.99 10.79
CA GLU A 656 -11.78 -39.36 11.12
C GLU A 656 -11.05 -39.50 12.46
N ILE A 657 -10.64 -38.38 13.08
CA ILE A 657 -9.91 -38.37 14.35
C ILE A 657 -10.64 -39.21 15.41
N ASP A 658 -11.93 -38.99 15.58
CA ASP A 658 -12.74 -39.70 16.59
C ASP A 658 -12.92 -41.19 16.29
N ARG A 659 -12.78 -41.60 15.02
CA ARG A 659 -12.88 -43.00 14.60
C ARG A 659 -11.53 -43.72 14.71
N ARG A 660 -10.44 -43.02 14.47
CA ARG A 660 -9.07 -43.57 14.43
C ARG A 660 -8.40 -43.62 15.79
N PHE A 661 -8.75 -42.70 16.70
CA PHE A 661 -8.11 -42.58 18.02
C PHE A 661 -9.14 -42.72 19.16
N ASP A 662 -8.79 -43.46 20.20
CA ASP A 662 -9.57 -43.53 21.44
C ASP A 662 -9.37 -42.22 22.23
N PRO A 663 -10.36 -41.73 23.00
CA PRO A 663 -10.19 -40.48 23.74
C PRO A 663 -8.97 -40.42 24.65
N LYS A 664 -8.56 -41.57 25.22
CA LYS A 664 -7.38 -41.65 26.09
C LYS A 664 -6.08 -41.34 25.35
N ASP A 665 -6.06 -41.49 24.02
CA ASP A 665 -4.90 -41.28 23.16
C ASP A 665 -4.82 -39.82 22.65
N ILE A 666 -5.85 -39.00 22.92
CA ILE A 666 -5.93 -37.59 22.51
C ILE A 666 -5.68 -36.70 23.74
N ILE A 667 -4.42 -36.34 23.99
CA ILE A 667 -4.06 -35.49 25.12
C ILE A 667 -3.96 -34.03 24.68
N CYS A 668 -4.93 -33.23 25.10
CA CYS A 668 -4.96 -31.78 24.88
C CYS A 668 -5.00 -31.04 26.22
N LEU A 669 -3.96 -30.26 26.50
CA LEU A 669 -3.83 -29.48 27.73
C LEU A 669 -4.75 -28.24 27.72
N LEU A 670 -4.90 -27.67 26.54
CA LEU A 670 -5.68 -26.48 26.22
C LEU A 670 -6.76 -26.86 25.20
N PRO A 671 -7.84 -26.06 25.06
CA PRO A 671 -8.84 -26.27 24.00
C PRO A 671 -8.18 -26.44 22.63
N ALA A 672 -8.71 -27.30 21.78
CA ALA A 672 -8.18 -27.50 20.44
C ALA A 672 -9.31 -27.75 19.46
N ASP A 673 -9.20 -27.18 18.27
CA ASP A 673 -10.04 -27.57 17.14
C ASP A 673 -9.49 -28.84 16.47
N SER A 674 -10.27 -29.44 15.57
CA SER A 674 -9.92 -30.70 14.90
C SER A 674 -8.59 -30.61 14.12
N SER A 675 -8.28 -29.46 13.52
CA SER A 675 -7.02 -29.26 12.79
C SER A 675 -5.80 -29.23 13.73
N GLN A 676 -5.94 -28.61 14.90
CA GLN A 676 -4.93 -28.56 15.95
C GLN A 676 -4.70 -29.93 16.61
N ILE A 677 -5.77 -30.71 16.79
CA ILE A 677 -5.70 -32.09 17.28
C ILE A 677 -4.99 -32.98 16.27
N ALA A 678 -5.34 -32.89 14.98
CA ALA A 678 -4.68 -33.64 13.91
C ALA A 678 -3.17 -33.38 13.87
N ALA A 679 -2.75 -32.12 14.00
CA ALA A 679 -1.34 -31.76 14.10
C ALA A 679 -0.66 -32.36 15.34
N SER A 680 -1.35 -32.32 16.50
CA SER A 680 -0.83 -32.89 17.76
C SER A 680 -0.64 -34.40 17.71
N LEU A 681 -1.56 -35.11 17.05
CA LEU A 681 -1.46 -36.54 16.83
C LEU A 681 -0.38 -36.88 15.80
N ALA A 682 -0.25 -36.10 14.72
CA ALA A 682 0.81 -36.30 13.73
C ALA A 682 2.22 -36.17 14.33
N ALA A 683 2.44 -35.18 15.22
CA ALA A 683 3.69 -35.05 15.96
C ALA A 683 3.94 -36.25 16.89
N ALA A 684 2.89 -36.70 17.58
CA ALA A 684 2.94 -37.88 18.45
C ALA A 684 3.24 -39.17 17.66
N GLU A 685 2.77 -39.30 16.41
CA GLU A 685 3.15 -40.39 15.50
C GLU A 685 4.59 -40.28 14.98
N GLY A 686 5.27 -39.13 15.19
CA GLY A 686 6.67 -38.93 14.79
C GLY A 686 6.85 -38.43 13.35
N ARG A 687 5.84 -37.76 12.81
CA ARG A 687 5.85 -37.18 11.46
C ARG A 687 6.56 -35.83 11.44
N ASP A 688 7.11 -35.50 10.29
CA ASP A 688 7.74 -34.22 10.02
C ASP A 688 6.79 -33.34 9.19
N PHE A 689 6.44 -32.15 9.70
CA PHE A 689 5.49 -31.28 9.00
C PHE A 689 5.64 -29.80 9.35
N VAL A 690 5.03 -28.96 8.51
CA VAL A 690 4.99 -27.51 8.68
C VAL A 690 3.56 -27.10 9.04
N VAL A 691 3.40 -26.34 10.14
CA VAL A 691 2.12 -25.77 10.56
C VAL A 691 2.09 -24.29 10.22
N VAL A 692 1.07 -23.86 9.45
CA VAL A 692 0.86 -22.46 9.09
C VAL A 692 -0.44 -21.97 9.73
N GLY A 693 -0.38 -20.86 10.48
CA GLY A 693 -1.55 -20.27 11.12
C GLY A 693 -1.51 -18.73 11.09
N PRO A 694 -2.55 -18.04 10.59
CA PRO A 694 -2.69 -16.58 10.68
C PRO A 694 -2.59 -16.04 12.13
N PRO A 695 -2.36 -14.72 12.33
CA PRO A 695 -2.44 -14.11 13.66
C PRO A 695 -3.79 -14.42 14.34
N GLY A 696 -3.76 -14.78 15.62
CA GLY A 696 -4.97 -15.11 16.40
C GLY A 696 -5.42 -16.58 16.36
N THR A 697 -4.85 -17.46 15.52
CA THR A 697 -5.29 -18.87 15.39
C THR A 697 -4.71 -19.83 16.43
N GLY A 698 -4.35 -19.33 17.62
CA GLY A 698 -3.94 -20.21 18.73
C GLY A 698 -2.59 -20.93 18.59
N LYS A 699 -1.64 -20.46 17.75
CA LYS A 699 -0.33 -21.13 17.51
C LYS A 699 0.39 -21.63 18.76
N SER A 700 0.60 -20.77 19.77
CA SER A 700 1.28 -21.16 21.02
C SER A 700 0.50 -22.20 21.82
N GLN A 701 -0.83 -22.22 21.67
CA GLN A 701 -1.72 -23.19 22.29
C GLN A 701 -1.64 -24.54 21.57
N THR A 702 -1.60 -24.54 20.23
CA THR A 702 -1.32 -25.75 19.43
C THR A 702 0.04 -26.35 19.79
N ILE A 703 1.08 -25.53 19.95
CA ILE A 703 2.43 -26.00 20.35
C ILE A 703 2.40 -26.64 21.75
N ALA A 704 1.75 -25.99 22.72
CA ALA A 704 1.65 -26.54 24.07
C ALA A 704 0.91 -27.90 24.08
N ASN A 705 -0.17 -28.03 23.30
CA ASN A 705 -0.88 -29.31 23.14
C ASN A 705 -0.02 -30.39 22.47
N MET A 706 0.71 -30.03 21.41
CA MET A 706 1.69 -30.93 20.77
C MET A 706 2.73 -31.45 21.76
N ILE A 707 3.33 -30.55 22.55
CA ILE A 707 4.33 -30.91 23.57
C ILE A 707 3.70 -31.85 24.60
N ALA A 708 2.54 -31.49 25.14
CA ALA A 708 1.83 -32.31 26.12
C ALA A 708 1.52 -33.72 25.60
N ASN A 709 1.02 -33.84 24.37
CA ASN A 709 0.68 -35.12 23.77
C ASN A 709 1.93 -36.00 23.55
N CYS A 710 3.02 -35.42 23.05
CA CYS A 710 4.29 -36.11 22.91
C CYS A 710 4.87 -36.57 24.25
N LEU A 711 4.78 -35.75 25.30
CA LEU A 711 5.22 -36.12 26.65
C LEU A 711 4.39 -37.27 27.21
N ALA A 712 3.07 -37.27 27.01
CA ALA A 712 2.17 -38.31 27.51
C ALA A 712 2.48 -39.70 26.94
N ILE A 713 2.99 -39.78 25.70
CA ILE A 713 3.44 -41.04 25.08
C ILE A 713 4.93 -41.34 25.31
N GLY A 714 5.59 -40.60 26.21
CA GLY A 714 6.97 -40.86 26.63
C GLY A 714 8.06 -40.31 25.71
N LYS A 715 7.75 -39.38 24.80
CA LYS A 715 8.76 -38.73 23.94
C LYS A 715 9.43 -37.56 24.66
N THR A 716 10.71 -37.33 24.35
CA THR A 716 11.43 -36.11 24.71
C THR A 716 11.23 -35.04 23.65
N VAL A 717 10.98 -33.79 24.05
CA VAL A 717 10.74 -32.68 23.11
C VAL A 717 11.74 -31.56 23.33
N LEU A 718 12.43 -31.15 22.26
CA LEU A 718 13.24 -29.93 22.22
C LEU A 718 12.46 -28.86 21.44
N PHE A 719 12.00 -27.83 22.15
CA PHE A 719 11.34 -26.69 21.52
C PHE A 719 12.33 -25.55 21.27
N VAL A 720 12.49 -25.17 20.01
CA VAL A 720 13.40 -24.10 19.58
C VAL A 720 12.59 -23.01 18.90
N ALA A 721 12.85 -21.75 19.23
CA ALA A 721 12.25 -20.59 18.59
C ALA A 721 13.30 -19.49 18.42
N GLU A 722 13.13 -18.66 17.38
CA GLU A 722 14.04 -17.52 17.12
C GLU A 722 13.95 -16.46 18.23
N LYS A 723 12.74 -16.21 18.75
CA LYS A 723 12.47 -15.15 19.74
C LYS A 723 12.17 -15.73 21.12
N THR A 724 12.84 -15.21 22.15
CA THR A 724 12.63 -15.61 23.56
C THR A 724 11.18 -15.48 23.99
N ALA A 725 10.47 -14.43 23.55
CA ALA A 725 9.06 -14.23 23.88
C ALA A 725 8.15 -15.41 23.46
N ALA A 726 8.49 -16.13 22.38
CA ALA A 726 7.73 -17.31 21.98
C ALA A 726 7.96 -18.49 22.93
N LEU A 727 9.20 -18.66 23.40
CA LEU A 727 9.57 -19.66 24.42
C LEU A 727 8.83 -19.37 25.73
N ASP A 728 8.89 -18.13 26.21
CA ASP A 728 8.26 -17.68 27.45
C ASP A 728 6.75 -17.94 27.46
N VAL A 729 6.06 -17.66 26.35
CA VAL A 729 4.60 -17.84 26.24
C VAL A 729 4.21 -19.31 26.31
N VAL A 730 4.95 -20.19 25.64
CA VAL A 730 4.68 -21.64 25.66
C VAL A 730 5.02 -22.22 27.02
N TYR A 731 6.19 -21.88 27.58
CA TYR A 731 6.60 -22.32 28.91
C TYR A 731 5.60 -21.89 29.99
N ARG A 732 5.14 -20.64 29.98
CA ARG A 732 4.14 -20.15 30.93
C ARG A 732 2.85 -20.98 30.86
N ARG A 733 2.39 -21.33 29.66
CA ARG A 733 1.17 -22.16 29.48
C ARG A 733 1.37 -23.57 30.03
N LEU A 734 2.50 -24.20 29.74
CA LEU A 734 2.83 -25.53 30.28
C LEU A 734 2.88 -25.49 31.81
N ARG A 735 3.52 -24.46 32.38
CA ARG A 735 3.62 -24.27 33.83
C ARG A 735 2.26 -24.02 34.50
N GLU A 736 1.41 -23.17 33.90
CA GLU A 736 0.04 -22.90 34.38
C GLU A 736 -0.82 -24.17 34.47
N HIS A 737 -0.48 -25.21 33.69
CA HIS A 737 -1.20 -26.49 33.63
C HIS A 737 -0.38 -27.65 34.24
N GLY A 738 0.60 -27.34 35.11
CA GLY A 738 1.32 -28.34 35.90
C GLY A 738 2.45 -29.09 35.19
N LEU A 739 2.80 -28.72 33.95
CA LEU A 739 3.93 -29.31 33.22
C LEU A 739 5.26 -28.54 33.38
N GLY A 740 5.29 -27.51 34.23
CA GLY A 740 6.47 -26.67 34.45
C GLY A 740 7.68 -27.47 34.98
N ASP A 741 7.45 -28.39 35.90
CA ASP A 741 8.50 -29.23 36.50
C ASP A 741 9.12 -30.22 35.50
N TYR A 742 8.49 -30.43 34.34
CA TYR A 742 8.98 -31.27 33.26
C TYR A 742 9.67 -30.47 32.15
N CYS A 743 9.77 -29.14 32.30
CA CYS A 743 10.38 -28.24 31.33
C CYS A 743 11.77 -27.81 31.81
N LEU A 744 12.75 -27.83 30.91
CA LEU A 744 14.10 -27.31 31.15
C LEU A 744 14.37 -26.13 30.23
N GLU A 745 14.52 -24.93 30.80
CA GLU A 745 14.78 -23.70 30.05
C GLU A 745 16.28 -23.52 29.82
N LEU A 746 16.72 -23.52 28.56
CA LEU A 746 18.15 -23.45 28.18
C LEU A 746 18.61 -22.08 27.65
N HIS A 747 17.79 -21.02 27.75
CA HIS A 747 18.08 -19.71 27.13
C HIS A 747 18.57 -18.64 28.13
N SER A 748 19.83 -18.22 27.95
CA SER A 748 20.56 -17.10 28.58
C SER A 748 20.82 -17.19 30.10
N SER A 749 21.94 -16.58 30.51
CA SER A 749 22.58 -16.36 31.84
C SER A 749 21.76 -16.34 33.16
N LYS A 750 20.43 -16.51 33.15
CA LYS A 750 19.67 -16.88 34.36
C LYS A 750 19.80 -18.36 34.74
N ALA A 751 20.45 -19.18 33.91
CA ALA A 751 20.93 -20.48 34.32
C ALA A 751 22.19 -20.33 35.20
N ASP A 752 22.03 -19.68 36.36
CA ASP A 752 22.94 -19.93 37.48
C ASP A 752 23.03 -21.47 37.61
N ARG A 753 24.24 -22.05 37.66
CA ARG A 753 24.42 -23.51 37.79
C ARG A 753 23.57 -24.04 38.95
N LYS A 754 23.34 -23.20 39.98
CA LYS A 754 22.43 -23.44 41.08
C LYS A 754 20.95 -23.51 40.68
N SER A 755 20.48 -22.60 39.82
CA SER A 755 19.12 -22.59 39.26
C SER A 755 18.85 -23.83 38.42
N PHE A 756 19.79 -24.17 37.51
CA PHE A 756 19.72 -25.39 36.69
C PHE A 756 19.63 -26.66 37.55
N VAL A 757 20.51 -26.80 38.55
CA VAL A 757 20.49 -27.93 39.48
C VAL A 757 19.20 -27.97 40.31
N SER A 758 18.66 -26.80 40.69
CA SER A 758 17.39 -26.70 41.41
C SER A 758 16.21 -27.20 40.57
N GLN A 759 16.16 -26.83 39.28
CA GLN A 759 15.11 -27.31 38.36
C GLN A 759 15.20 -28.83 38.18
N LEU A 760 16.40 -29.38 37.98
CA LEU A 760 16.59 -30.84 37.90
C LEU A 760 16.13 -31.57 39.17
N LYS A 761 16.42 -31.00 40.34
CA LYS A 761 15.98 -31.56 41.63
C LYS A 761 14.45 -31.55 41.76
N GLN A 762 13.79 -30.47 41.35
CA GLN A 762 12.32 -30.36 41.37
C GLN A 762 11.68 -31.40 40.43
N ALA A 763 12.17 -31.49 39.19
CA ALA A 763 11.73 -32.48 38.21
C ALA A 763 11.83 -33.92 38.74
N TRP A 764 12.95 -34.25 39.41
CA TRP A 764 13.17 -35.57 40.02
C TRP A 764 12.18 -35.87 41.16
N GLN A 765 11.80 -34.85 41.95
CA GLN A 765 10.89 -34.99 43.09
C GLN A 765 9.41 -35.03 42.68
N ALA A 766 9.05 -34.49 41.51
CA ALA A 766 7.67 -34.44 41.01
C ALA A 766 7.11 -35.80 40.54
N SER A 767 7.96 -36.85 40.45
CA SER A 767 7.57 -38.24 40.15
C SER A 767 6.63 -38.80 41.23
N THR A 768 5.33 -38.57 41.08
CA THR A 768 4.29 -39.14 41.93
C THR A 768 3.40 -40.05 41.10
N ARG A 769 3.18 -41.30 41.57
CA ARG A 769 2.26 -42.24 40.94
C ARG A 769 0.82 -41.77 41.18
N SER A 770 0.08 -41.48 40.10
CA SER A 770 -1.37 -41.30 40.16
C SER A 770 -2.10 -42.64 40.18
N ASP A 771 -3.33 -42.65 40.70
CA ASP A 771 -4.22 -43.81 40.65
C ASP A 771 -4.90 -43.88 39.28
N ASP A 772 -4.47 -44.82 38.43
CA ASP A 772 -4.92 -44.97 37.03
C ASP A 772 -6.43 -45.23 36.88
N ARG A 773 -7.12 -45.62 37.97
CA ARG A 773 -8.53 -46.02 37.95
C ARG A 773 -9.48 -44.88 37.58
N GLU A 774 -9.26 -43.68 38.12
CA GLU A 774 -10.13 -42.52 37.83
C GLU A 774 -9.98 -42.09 36.37
N TRP A 775 -8.75 -42.08 35.85
CA TRP A 775 -8.45 -41.76 34.45
C TRP A 775 -9.14 -42.70 33.47
N ILE A 776 -9.14 -44.01 33.75
CA ILE A 776 -9.82 -45.01 32.93
C ILE A 776 -11.34 -44.75 32.91
N GLN A 777 -11.95 -44.50 34.07
CA GLN A 777 -13.40 -44.26 34.17
C GLN A 777 -13.84 -43.00 33.42
N VAL A 778 -13.07 -41.92 33.51
CA VAL A 778 -13.38 -40.66 32.82
C VAL A 778 -13.30 -40.83 31.31
N ASN A 779 -12.28 -41.52 30.80
CA ASN A 779 -12.12 -41.76 29.35
C ASN A 779 -13.22 -42.65 28.78
N GLU A 780 -13.62 -43.70 29.49
CA GLU A 780 -14.75 -44.55 29.07
C GLU A 780 -16.06 -43.75 28.97
N ARG A 781 -16.34 -42.90 29.97
CA ARG A 781 -17.52 -42.01 29.92
C ARG A 781 -17.43 -41.02 28.75
N PHE A 782 -16.24 -40.49 28.46
CA PHE A 782 -16.04 -39.57 27.35
C PHE A 782 -16.24 -40.27 26.01
N ARG A 783 -15.73 -41.50 25.83
CA ARG A 783 -15.93 -42.31 24.62
C ARG A 783 -17.42 -42.52 24.34
N LEU A 784 -18.18 -42.97 25.34
CA LEU A 784 -19.63 -43.19 25.19
C LEU A 784 -20.37 -41.92 24.73
N ARG A 785 -20.05 -40.76 25.31
CA ARG A 785 -20.67 -39.48 24.92
C ARG A 785 -20.24 -39.02 23.53
N ARG A 786 -18.97 -39.20 23.18
CA ARG A 786 -18.44 -38.91 21.85
C ARG A 786 -19.14 -39.75 20.79
N ASP A 787 -19.29 -41.05 21.03
CA ASP A 787 -19.93 -41.98 20.10
C ASP A 787 -21.44 -41.65 19.93
N GLU A 788 -22.13 -41.25 21.01
CA GLU A 788 -23.51 -40.75 20.98
C GLU A 788 -23.64 -39.50 20.08
N LEU A 789 -22.77 -38.51 20.27
CA LEU A 789 -22.75 -37.29 19.47
C LEU A 789 -22.41 -37.56 17.99
N ASN A 790 -21.42 -38.40 17.73
CA ASN A 790 -21.05 -38.79 16.37
C ASN A 790 -22.18 -39.54 15.66
N SER A 791 -22.89 -40.43 16.37
CA SER A 791 -24.08 -41.10 15.82
C SER A 791 -25.18 -40.12 15.44
N TYR A 792 -25.38 -39.05 16.22
CA TYR A 792 -26.35 -38.00 15.91
C TYR A 792 -25.95 -37.21 14.65
N VAL A 793 -24.67 -36.81 14.54
CA VAL A 793 -24.12 -36.11 13.37
C VAL A 793 -24.21 -36.99 12.12
N ASP A 794 -23.80 -38.26 12.20
CA ASP A 794 -23.89 -39.22 11.12
C ASP A 794 -25.35 -39.40 10.64
N SER A 795 -26.31 -39.40 11.57
CA SER A 795 -27.74 -39.47 11.24
C SER A 795 -28.25 -38.22 10.51
N LEU A 796 -27.84 -37.02 10.93
CA LEU A 796 -28.21 -35.76 10.28
C LEU A 796 -27.65 -35.60 8.86
N HIS A 797 -26.43 -36.11 8.65
CA HIS A 797 -25.70 -35.99 7.39
C HIS A 797 -25.82 -37.24 6.49
N LYS A 798 -26.55 -38.28 6.94
CA LYS A 798 -26.86 -39.44 6.11
C LYS A 798 -27.59 -39.00 4.84
N ARG A 799 -27.03 -39.36 3.68
CA ARG A 799 -27.64 -39.11 2.38
C ARG A 799 -28.71 -40.15 2.11
N HIS A 800 -29.93 -39.69 1.84
CA HIS A 800 -31.06 -40.53 1.45
C HIS A 800 -31.09 -40.74 -0.08
N PRO A 801 -31.87 -41.70 -0.60
CA PRO A 801 -31.95 -42.00 -2.04
C PRO A 801 -32.29 -40.79 -2.92
N ASN A 802 -33.07 -39.84 -2.38
CA ASN A 802 -33.39 -38.56 -3.02
C ASN A 802 -32.23 -37.56 -3.11
N GLY A 803 -31.05 -37.92 -2.60
CA GLY A 803 -29.86 -37.07 -2.58
C GLY A 803 -29.82 -36.04 -1.45
N LEU A 804 -30.88 -35.90 -0.64
CA LEU A 804 -30.95 -34.98 0.48
C LEU A 804 -30.41 -35.61 1.78
N THR A 805 -29.95 -34.75 2.68
CA THR A 805 -29.67 -35.08 4.08
C THR A 805 -30.68 -34.36 4.97
N ALA A 806 -30.94 -34.86 6.17
CA ALA A 806 -31.82 -34.17 7.12
C ALA A 806 -31.33 -32.74 7.40
N TYR A 807 -30.01 -32.55 7.53
CA TYR A 807 -29.38 -31.24 7.66
C TYR A 807 -29.75 -30.28 6.50
N LYS A 808 -29.61 -30.74 5.26
CA LYS A 808 -29.93 -29.94 4.06
C LYS A 808 -31.43 -29.64 3.96
N ALA A 809 -32.27 -30.63 4.28
CA ALA A 809 -33.72 -30.48 4.27
C ALA A 809 -34.20 -29.45 5.30
N ILE A 810 -33.67 -29.48 6.53
CA ILE A 810 -33.96 -28.49 7.57
C ILE A 810 -33.55 -27.10 7.09
N GLY A 811 -32.34 -26.95 6.53
CA GLY A 811 -31.86 -25.66 6.03
C GLY A 811 -32.74 -25.08 4.92
N VAL A 812 -33.18 -25.90 3.95
CA VAL A 812 -34.11 -25.48 2.90
C VAL A 812 -35.47 -25.10 3.49
N ALA A 813 -36.03 -25.93 4.36
CA ALA A 813 -37.32 -25.67 4.98
C ALA A 813 -37.32 -24.39 5.84
N SER A 814 -36.24 -24.11 6.57
CA SER A 814 -36.08 -22.88 7.34
C SER A 814 -35.93 -21.65 6.46
N LYS A 815 -35.15 -21.73 5.37
CA LYS A 815 -34.93 -20.62 4.44
C LYS A 815 -36.22 -20.18 3.76
N GLU A 816 -37.02 -21.15 3.31
CA GLU A 816 -38.23 -20.90 2.53
C GLU A 816 -39.51 -20.88 3.40
N ALA A 817 -39.38 -20.83 4.74
CA ALA A 817 -40.49 -20.95 5.69
C ALA A 817 -41.60 -19.90 5.53
N MET A 818 -41.28 -18.72 4.99
CA MET A 818 -42.23 -17.62 4.77
C MET A 818 -42.85 -17.63 3.36
N GLN A 819 -42.40 -18.50 2.46
CA GLN A 819 -42.96 -18.59 1.11
C GLN A 819 -44.15 -19.55 1.09
N HIS A 820 -45.30 -19.06 0.64
CA HIS A 820 -46.47 -19.90 0.46
C HIS A 820 -46.24 -20.87 -0.71
N SER A 821 -46.16 -22.17 -0.41
CA SER A 821 -45.98 -23.24 -1.39
C SER A 821 -47.11 -24.27 -1.29
N PRO A 822 -47.51 -24.89 -2.42
CA PRO A 822 -48.45 -26.01 -2.38
C PRO A 822 -47.87 -27.15 -1.55
N LYS A 823 -48.66 -27.72 -0.64
CA LYS A 823 -48.22 -28.84 0.19
C LYS A 823 -48.23 -30.12 -0.64
N PHE A 824 -47.04 -30.61 -0.98
CA PHE A 824 -46.84 -31.96 -1.51
C PHE A 824 -46.36 -32.89 -0.41
N TRP A 825 -46.81 -34.15 -0.44
CA TRP A 825 -46.36 -35.16 0.50
C TRP A 825 -46.02 -36.46 -0.22
N PHE A 826 -44.99 -37.14 0.26
CA PHE A 826 -44.52 -38.43 -0.23
C PHE A 826 -44.57 -39.46 0.91
N ALA A 827 -44.84 -40.71 0.58
CA ALA A 827 -45.03 -41.78 1.57
C ALA A 827 -43.78 -42.09 2.41
N SER A 828 -42.58 -41.88 1.86
CA SER A 828 -41.31 -42.00 2.57
C SER A 828 -40.24 -41.13 1.90
N THR A 829 -39.11 -40.96 2.57
CA THR A 829 -37.92 -40.29 1.98
C THR A 829 -37.30 -41.06 0.82
N ASP A 830 -37.71 -42.32 0.61
CA ASP A 830 -37.25 -43.20 -0.47
C ASP A 830 -38.25 -43.23 -1.65
N ALA A 831 -39.32 -42.44 -1.60
CA ALA A 831 -40.35 -42.41 -2.65
C ALA A 831 -39.83 -41.89 -4.00
N HIS A 832 -38.70 -41.20 -4.01
CA HIS A 832 -38.04 -40.70 -5.20
C HIS A 832 -36.53 -40.75 -5.02
N ASP A 833 -35.80 -41.10 -6.08
CA ASP A 833 -34.35 -40.97 -6.11
C ASP A 833 -33.94 -39.53 -6.49
N GLU A 834 -32.63 -39.25 -6.47
CA GLU A 834 -32.10 -37.92 -6.78
C GLU A 834 -32.48 -37.44 -8.20
N HIS A 835 -32.52 -38.35 -9.17
CA HIS A 835 -32.92 -38.02 -10.54
C HIS A 835 -34.40 -37.63 -10.60
N THR A 836 -35.27 -38.44 -10.00
CA THR A 836 -36.71 -38.22 -9.94
C THR A 836 -37.05 -36.93 -9.18
N TYR A 837 -36.36 -36.66 -8.06
CA TYR A 837 -36.51 -35.42 -7.30
C TYR A 837 -36.18 -34.19 -8.15
N ASN A 838 -35.07 -34.22 -8.89
CA ASN A 838 -34.68 -33.12 -9.78
C ASN A 838 -35.69 -32.90 -10.92
N ASN A 839 -36.23 -33.99 -11.50
CA ASN A 839 -37.28 -33.90 -12.51
C ASN A 839 -38.56 -33.26 -11.93
N LEU A 840 -38.97 -33.66 -10.72
CA LEU A 840 -40.11 -33.06 -10.02
C LEU A 840 -39.89 -31.56 -9.74
N ALA A 841 -38.67 -31.18 -9.33
CA ALA A 841 -38.32 -29.78 -9.10
C ALA A 841 -38.35 -28.95 -10.40
N MET A 842 -37.85 -29.50 -11.51
CA MET A 842 -37.93 -28.88 -12.83
C MET A 842 -39.38 -28.69 -13.28
N LEU A 843 -40.21 -29.73 -13.13
CA LEU A 843 -41.62 -29.68 -13.47
C LEU A 843 -42.37 -28.65 -12.63
N ALA A 844 -42.10 -28.58 -11.32
CA ALA A 844 -42.68 -27.57 -10.44
C ALA A 844 -42.28 -26.13 -10.85
N ALA A 845 -41.02 -25.94 -11.26
CA ALA A 845 -40.55 -24.65 -11.77
C ALA A 845 -41.23 -24.28 -13.11
N GLU A 846 -41.41 -25.24 -14.01
CA GLU A 846 -42.12 -25.05 -15.28
C GLU A 846 -43.60 -24.69 -15.05
N LEU A 847 -44.29 -25.44 -14.20
CA LEU A 847 -45.66 -25.13 -13.77
C LEU A 847 -45.76 -23.73 -13.14
N GLY A 848 -44.78 -23.34 -12.32
CA GLY A 848 -44.72 -22.00 -11.74
C GLY A 848 -44.62 -20.88 -12.81
N ARG A 849 -43.81 -21.10 -13.86
CA ARG A 849 -43.71 -20.15 -14.99
C ARG A 849 -45.01 -20.08 -15.79
N VAL A 850 -45.62 -21.23 -16.07
CA VAL A 850 -46.90 -21.31 -16.79
C VAL A 850 -47.99 -20.61 -15.97
N TYR A 851 -48.08 -20.86 -14.66
CA TYR A 851 -49.03 -20.17 -13.78
C TYR A 851 -48.81 -18.66 -13.75
N GLY A 852 -47.55 -18.20 -13.67
CA GLY A 852 -47.21 -16.78 -13.74
C GLY A 852 -47.59 -16.11 -15.06
N ALA A 853 -47.50 -16.83 -16.18
CA ALA A 853 -47.92 -16.36 -17.50
C ALA A 853 -49.45 -16.29 -17.67
N VAL A 854 -50.21 -17.05 -16.86
CA VAL A 854 -51.68 -17.17 -16.94
C VAL A 854 -52.40 -16.22 -15.94
N GLN A 855 -51.69 -15.31 -15.26
CA GLN A 855 -52.35 -14.23 -14.52
C GLN A 855 -53.20 -13.38 -15.48
N ARG A 856 -54.53 -13.58 -15.44
CA ARG A 856 -55.55 -12.92 -16.26
C ARG A 856 -55.27 -11.42 -16.46
N GLN A 857 -55.00 -11.03 -17.70
CA GLN A 857 -55.07 -9.66 -18.17
C GLN A 857 -56.42 -9.49 -18.90
N PRO A 858 -57.44 -8.86 -18.29
CA PRO A 858 -58.78 -8.74 -18.88
C PRO A 858 -58.80 -8.07 -20.25
N SER A 859 -57.76 -7.30 -20.57
CA SER A 859 -57.53 -6.65 -21.86
C SER A 859 -57.26 -7.63 -23.02
N LEU A 860 -56.93 -8.89 -22.74
CA LEU A 860 -56.65 -9.91 -23.75
C LEU A 860 -57.83 -10.85 -24.03
N ASP A 861 -58.95 -10.70 -23.31
CA ASP A 861 -60.17 -11.51 -23.51
C ASP A 861 -60.81 -11.35 -24.90
N LEU A 862 -60.36 -10.34 -25.68
CA LEU A 862 -60.81 -10.07 -27.05
C LEU A 862 -59.96 -10.78 -28.13
N VAL A 863 -58.90 -11.50 -27.76
CA VAL A 863 -57.96 -12.11 -28.71
C VAL A 863 -58.30 -13.59 -28.92
N ASP A 864 -59.03 -13.90 -30.00
CA ASP A 864 -59.45 -15.26 -30.37
C ASP A 864 -58.44 -15.98 -31.31
N LYS A 865 -57.14 -15.74 -31.11
CA LYS A 865 -56.07 -16.39 -31.87
C LYS A 865 -55.33 -17.37 -30.97
N ALA A 866 -55.44 -18.66 -31.29
CA ALA A 866 -54.90 -19.76 -30.48
C ALA A 866 -53.38 -19.93 -30.58
N GLU A 867 -52.75 -19.44 -31.65
CA GLU A 867 -51.30 -19.57 -31.88
C GLU A 867 -50.66 -18.23 -32.25
N TRP A 868 -49.54 -17.93 -31.59
CA TRP A 868 -48.73 -16.75 -31.86
C TRP A 868 -47.77 -17.02 -33.02
N SER A 869 -47.64 -16.07 -33.95
CA SER A 869 -46.57 -16.04 -34.94
C SER A 869 -46.01 -14.62 -35.11
N SER A 870 -44.74 -14.50 -35.50
CA SER A 870 -44.08 -13.23 -35.75
C SER A 870 -44.78 -12.41 -36.85
N GLY A 871 -45.26 -13.07 -37.90
CA GLY A 871 -46.04 -12.41 -38.96
C GLY A 871 -47.40 -11.87 -38.47
N TRP A 872 -48.08 -12.60 -37.58
CA TRP A 872 -49.31 -12.12 -36.95
C TRP A 872 -49.06 -10.89 -36.06
N GLN A 873 -47.98 -10.91 -35.27
CA GLN A 873 -47.63 -9.79 -34.39
C GLN A 873 -47.34 -8.51 -35.17
N GLU A 874 -46.51 -8.58 -36.22
CA GLU A 874 -46.17 -7.41 -37.04
C GLU A 874 -47.42 -6.81 -37.69
N GLN A 875 -48.30 -7.66 -38.22
CA GLN A 875 -49.57 -7.20 -38.79
C GLN A 875 -50.48 -6.56 -37.74
N LEU A 876 -50.66 -7.18 -36.57
CA LEU A 876 -51.50 -6.65 -35.50
C LEU A 876 -51.00 -5.27 -35.03
N LEU A 877 -49.69 -5.12 -34.84
CA LEU A 877 -49.08 -3.85 -34.43
C LEU A 877 -49.21 -2.77 -35.52
N SER A 878 -49.08 -3.16 -36.79
CA SER A 878 -49.30 -2.24 -37.92
C SER A 878 -50.74 -1.74 -37.98
N PHE A 879 -51.72 -2.62 -37.76
CA PHE A 879 -53.14 -2.25 -37.74
C PHE A 879 -53.50 -1.41 -36.51
N ALA A 880 -52.98 -1.75 -35.33
CA ALA A 880 -53.16 -0.95 -34.13
C ALA A 880 -52.63 0.48 -34.31
N SER A 881 -51.43 0.61 -34.90
CA SER A 881 -50.83 1.91 -35.23
C SER A 881 -51.68 2.68 -36.24
N SER A 882 -52.21 2.01 -37.26
CA SER A 882 -53.10 2.65 -38.24
C SER A 882 -54.43 3.11 -37.64
N ILE A 883 -55.00 2.36 -36.68
CA ILE A 883 -56.25 2.75 -36.01
C ILE A 883 -56.04 4.04 -35.22
N SER A 884 -54.95 4.13 -34.45
CA SER A 884 -54.62 5.33 -33.68
C SER A 884 -54.53 6.57 -34.57
N GLN A 885 -53.79 6.48 -35.69
CA GLN A 885 -53.64 7.60 -36.62
C GLN A 885 -54.97 8.06 -37.26
N ARG A 886 -55.90 7.12 -37.50
CA ARG A 886 -57.22 7.43 -38.08
C ARG A 886 -58.13 8.11 -37.05
N ILE A 887 -58.08 7.70 -35.78
CA ILE A 887 -58.82 8.34 -34.69
C ILE A 887 -58.37 9.80 -34.51
N ASP A 888 -57.06 10.07 -34.54
CA ASP A 888 -56.53 11.43 -34.42
C ASP A 888 -57.03 12.35 -35.56
N ARG A 889 -57.05 11.84 -36.81
CA ARG A 889 -57.58 12.58 -37.95
C ARG A 889 -59.08 12.85 -37.83
N LEU A 890 -59.85 11.85 -37.40
CA LEU A 890 -61.28 12.02 -37.15
C LEU A 890 -61.54 13.09 -36.09
N GLN A 891 -60.73 13.13 -35.03
CA GLN A 891 -60.83 14.12 -33.96
C GLN A 891 -60.53 15.54 -34.43
N GLN A 892 -59.55 15.71 -35.31
CA GLN A 892 -59.27 17.00 -35.94
C GLN A 892 -60.42 17.46 -36.85
N ALA A 893 -60.95 16.55 -37.68
CA ALA A 893 -62.06 16.87 -38.58
C ALA A 893 -63.37 17.21 -37.82
N TYR A 894 -63.69 16.44 -36.78
CA TYR A 894 -64.85 16.70 -35.92
C TYR A 894 -64.75 18.09 -35.25
N ARG A 895 -63.60 18.44 -34.67
CA ARG A 895 -63.39 19.76 -34.04
C ARG A 895 -63.54 20.91 -35.04
N ALA A 896 -63.11 20.72 -36.28
CA ALA A 896 -63.28 21.71 -37.33
C ALA A 896 -64.77 21.87 -37.70
N PHE A 897 -65.49 20.76 -37.88
CA PHE A 897 -66.92 20.77 -38.23
C PHE A 897 -67.79 21.40 -37.13
N MET A 898 -67.57 21.05 -35.86
CA MET A 898 -68.33 21.60 -34.73
C MET A 898 -68.12 23.11 -34.55
N ARG A 899 -66.92 23.61 -34.87
CA ARG A 899 -66.61 25.04 -34.83
C ARG A 899 -67.48 25.83 -35.81
N GLU A 900 -67.70 25.31 -37.02
CA GLU A 900 -68.56 25.95 -38.03
C GLU A 900 -70.05 25.88 -37.64
N LEU A 901 -70.47 24.84 -36.93
CA LEU A 901 -71.82 24.74 -36.37
C LEU A 901 -72.06 25.65 -35.14
N GLY A 902 -71.02 26.34 -34.63
CA GLY A 902 -71.12 27.21 -33.47
C GLY A 902 -71.26 26.47 -32.13
N VAL A 903 -70.96 25.17 -32.10
CA VAL A 903 -71.08 24.32 -30.90
C VAL A 903 -69.69 24.10 -30.28
N THR A 904 -69.59 24.28 -28.96
CA THR A 904 -68.34 24.24 -28.19
C THR A 904 -68.14 22.89 -27.49
N GLU A 905 -68.13 21.80 -28.25
CA GLU A 905 -67.72 20.48 -27.74
C GLU A 905 -66.29 20.13 -28.21
N GLU A 906 -65.40 19.82 -27.26
CA GLU A 906 -63.97 19.60 -27.54
C GLU A 906 -63.55 18.13 -27.68
N ALA A 907 -64.41 17.19 -27.26
CA ALA A 907 -64.14 15.75 -27.23
C ALA A 907 -64.98 14.99 -28.28
N LEU A 908 -64.38 13.97 -28.91
CA LEU A 908 -65.10 13.13 -29.87
C LEU A 908 -66.20 12.34 -29.14
N PRO A 909 -67.47 12.40 -29.58
CA PRO A 909 -68.52 11.62 -28.95
C PRO A 909 -68.41 10.14 -29.36
N GLY A 910 -69.23 9.28 -28.75
CA GLY A 910 -69.28 7.85 -29.09
C GLY A 910 -69.58 7.60 -30.57
N PHE A 911 -69.21 6.41 -31.08
CA PHE A 911 -69.28 6.06 -32.50
C PHE A 911 -70.68 6.29 -33.11
N ASP A 912 -71.75 5.91 -32.42
CA ASP A 912 -73.14 6.12 -32.88
C ASP A 912 -73.51 7.61 -33.04
N SER A 913 -72.86 8.49 -32.27
CA SER A 913 -73.05 9.95 -32.40
C SER A 913 -72.23 10.50 -33.56
N VAL A 914 -71.02 9.97 -33.79
CA VAL A 914 -70.20 10.33 -34.97
C VAL A 914 -70.91 9.92 -36.26
N GLN A 915 -71.55 8.75 -36.30
CA GLN A 915 -72.34 8.33 -37.46
C GLN A 915 -73.52 9.26 -37.71
N ARG A 916 -74.29 9.60 -36.67
CA ARG A 916 -75.40 10.57 -36.80
C ARG A 916 -74.96 11.95 -37.26
N LEU A 917 -73.76 12.39 -36.86
CA LEU A 917 -73.16 13.62 -37.36
C LEU A 917 -72.73 13.52 -38.82
N ALA A 918 -72.23 12.36 -39.26
CA ALA A 918 -71.94 12.11 -40.67
C ALA A 918 -73.22 12.13 -41.51
N ASP A 919 -74.29 11.47 -41.05
CA ASP A 919 -75.60 11.47 -41.72
C ASP A 919 -76.21 12.89 -41.76
N PHE A 920 -76.02 13.68 -40.70
CA PHE A 920 -76.42 15.09 -40.67
C PHE A 920 -75.59 15.95 -41.64
N ALA A 921 -74.27 15.76 -41.69
CA ALA A 921 -73.40 16.46 -42.63
C ALA A 921 -73.76 16.12 -44.09
N GLU A 922 -74.10 14.85 -44.37
CA GLU A 922 -74.57 14.41 -45.68
C GLU A 922 -75.95 15.02 -46.02
N SER A 923 -76.86 15.10 -45.05
CA SER A 923 -78.15 15.77 -45.22
C SER A 923 -78.02 17.28 -45.45
N LEU A 924 -77.07 17.95 -44.77
CA LEU A 924 -76.73 19.36 -45.02
C LEU A 924 -76.15 19.56 -46.43
N ALA A 925 -75.29 18.64 -46.88
CA ALA A 925 -74.75 18.69 -48.24
C ALA A 925 -75.84 18.44 -49.31
N ALA A 926 -76.77 17.51 -49.06
CA ALA A 926 -77.86 17.19 -49.98
C ALA A 926 -78.92 18.30 -50.09
N THR A 927 -79.06 19.14 -49.06
CA THR A 927 -80.00 20.28 -49.04
C THR A 927 -79.37 21.59 -49.50
N ALA A 928 -78.05 21.60 -49.77
CA ALA A 928 -77.31 22.76 -50.23
C ALA A 928 -77.88 23.31 -51.55
N GLY A 929 -78.40 24.54 -51.50
CA GLY A 929 -79.03 25.21 -52.65
C GLY A 929 -80.55 25.08 -52.75
N THR A 930 -81.20 24.45 -51.77
CA THR A 930 -82.67 24.34 -51.67
C THR A 930 -83.19 25.16 -50.49
N ASP A 931 -84.32 25.86 -50.65
CA ASP A 931 -84.94 26.60 -49.55
C ASP A 931 -85.68 25.63 -48.61
N VAL A 932 -85.04 25.28 -47.50
CA VAL A 932 -85.56 24.41 -46.44
C VAL A 932 -86.03 25.18 -45.21
N SER A 933 -86.30 26.48 -45.36
CA SER A 933 -86.72 27.36 -44.25
C SER A 933 -87.95 26.84 -43.48
N VAL A 934 -88.85 26.08 -44.13
CA VAL A 934 -90.04 25.49 -43.47
C VAL A 934 -89.70 24.48 -42.37
N ALA A 935 -88.52 23.85 -42.40
CA ALA A 935 -88.07 22.93 -41.35
C ALA A 935 -87.73 23.64 -40.03
N PHE A 936 -87.60 24.98 -40.06
CA PHE A 936 -87.40 25.81 -38.87
C PHE A 936 -88.72 26.41 -38.34
N ASP A 937 -89.86 26.10 -38.96
CA ASP A 937 -91.17 26.50 -38.44
C ASP A 937 -91.51 25.75 -37.15
N ARG A 938 -92.07 26.47 -36.16
CA ARG A 938 -92.32 25.94 -34.81
C ARG A 938 -93.37 24.83 -34.78
N GLU A 939 -94.27 24.77 -35.76
CA GLU A 939 -95.37 23.79 -35.77
C GLU A 939 -95.14 22.60 -36.72
N PHE A 940 -93.95 22.51 -37.34
CA PHE A 940 -93.60 21.45 -38.28
C PHE A 940 -93.84 20.02 -37.74
N GLY A 941 -93.66 19.82 -36.43
CA GLY A 941 -93.90 18.54 -35.76
C GLY A 941 -95.36 18.05 -35.77
N GLN A 942 -96.35 18.91 -36.02
CA GLN A 942 -97.77 18.53 -36.05
C GLN A 942 -98.23 17.97 -37.41
N LEU A 943 -97.44 18.18 -38.47
CA LEU A 943 -97.83 17.83 -39.85
C LEU A 943 -98.03 16.32 -40.03
N GLN A 944 -97.19 15.51 -39.39
CA GLN A 944 -97.23 14.06 -39.55
C GLN A 944 -98.40 13.42 -38.82
N HIS A 945 -98.77 13.94 -37.65
CA HIS A 945 -99.94 13.47 -36.90
C HIS A 945 -101.25 13.68 -37.69
N ALA A 946 -101.40 14.83 -38.34
CA ALA A 946 -102.58 15.09 -39.18
C ALA A 946 -102.69 14.13 -40.37
N LEU A 947 -101.54 13.72 -40.95
CA LEU A 947 -101.50 12.73 -42.03
C LEU A 947 -101.82 11.31 -41.53
N ASP A 948 -101.42 10.95 -40.31
CA ASP A 948 -101.69 9.64 -39.73
C ASP A 948 -103.14 9.47 -39.25
N GLU A 949 -103.78 10.52 -38.69
CA GLU A 949 -105.22 10.49 -38.38
C GLU A 949 -106.08 10.21 -39.63
N LEU A 950 -105.75 10.89 -40.74
CA LEU A 950 -106.42 10.66 -42.02
C LEU A 950 -106.26 9.21 -42.48
N ARG A 951 -105.06 8.65 -42.32
CA ARG A 951 -104.75 7.27 -42.70
C ARG A 951 -105.47 6.25 -41.81
N GLY A 952 -105.61 6.53 -40.50
CA GLY A 952 -106.34 5.73 -39.53
C GLY A 952 -107.83 5.61 -39.87
N ALA A 953 -108.48 6.74 -40.16
CA ALA A 953 -109.89 6.78 -40.55
C ALA A 953 -110.17 5.93 -41.81
N ILE A 954 -109.24 5.94 -42.78
CA ILE A 954 -109.34 5.11 -44.00
C ILE A 954 -109.21 3.61 -43.69
N SER A 955 -108.42 3.23 -42.68
CA SER A 955 -108.17 1.83 -42.33
C SER A 955 -109.33 1.20 -41.55
N GLU A 956 -109.90 1.91 -40.57
CA GLU A 956 -111.08 1.44 -39.83
C GLU A 956 -112.26 1.16 -40.76
N TYR A 957 -112.49 2.07 -41.70
CA TYR A 957 -113.48 1.90 -42.75
C TYR A 957 -113.30 0.55 -43.50
N ARG A 958 -112.06 0.25 -43.94
CA ARG A 958 -111.74 -0.99 -44.67
C ARG A 958 -111.76 -2.26 -43.81
N SER A 959 -111.66 -2.13 -42.50
CA SER A 959 -111.74 -3.27 -41.57
C SER A 959 -113.19 -3.66 -41.30
N ALA A 960 -114.06 -2.68 -41.06
CA ALA A 960 -115.50 -2.91 -40.91
C ALA A 960 -116.08 -3.57 -42.17
N GLU A 961 -115.67 -3.13 -43.36
CA GLU A 961 -116.10 -3.70 -44.64
C GLU A 961 -115.76 -5.20 -44.77
N ARG A 962 -114.60 -5.64 -44.26
CA ARG A 962 -114.15 -7.04 -44.35
C ARG A 962 -114.79 -7.98 -43.32
N GLY A 963 -115.36 -7.47 -42.24
CA GLY A 963 -116.01 -8.26 -41.18
C GLY A 963 -117.45 -8.68 -41.50
N LEU A 964 -118.02 -8.18 -42.59
CA LEU A 964 -119.38 -8.51 -43.00
C LEU A 964 -119.43 -9.95 -43.55
N ALA A 965 -120.35 -10.77 -43.03
CA ALA A 965 -120.50 -12.18 -43.38
C ALA A 965 -120.89 -12.43 -44.86
N ALA A 966 -121.31 -11.37 -45.56
CA ALA A 966 -121.52 -11.35 -46.99
C ALA A 966 -121.12 -9.96 -47.53
N PRO A 967 -120.52 -9.87 -48.73
CA PRO A 967 -120.17 -8.58 -49.32
C PRO A 967 -121.43 -7.84 -49.77
N PHE A 968 -121.61 -6.62 -49.29
CA PHE A 968 -122.66 -5.68 -49.72
C PHE A 968 -122.01 -4.57 -50.55
N ALA A 969 -122.61 -4.21 -51.69
CA ALA A 969 -122.12 -3.07 -52.47
C ALA A 969 -122.29 -1.78 -51.64
N ARG A 970 -121.33 -0.84 -51.73
CA ARG A 970 -121.29 0.39 -50.91
C ARG A 970 -122.61 1.17 -50.92
N GLU A 971 -123.33 1.17 -52.04
CA GLU A 971 -124.62 1.87 -52.14
C GLU A 971 -125.78 1.17 -51.43
N THR A 972 -125.68 -0.14 -51.12
CA THR A 972 -126.76 -0.92 -50.49
C THR A 972 -126.64 -1.02 -48.97
N LEU A 973 -125.49 -0.69 -48.39
CA LEU A 973 -125.26 -0.75 -46.93
C LEU A 973 -126.20 0.17 -46.14
N ASP A 974 -126.50 1.36 -46.68
CA ASP A 974 -127.41 2.33 -46.03
C ASP A 974 -128.89 1.91 -46.07
N ALA A 975 -129.27 0.90 -46.88
CA ALA A 975 -130.66 0.48 -47.09
C ALA A 975 -131.07 -0.80 -46.33
N ILE A 976 -130.15 -1.47 -45.62
CA ILE A 976 -130.46 -2.69 -44.86
C ILE A 976 -131.22 -2.31 -43.56
N PRO A 977 -132.47 -2.78 -43.33
CA PRO A 977 -133.25 -2.43 -42.15
C PRO A 977 -132.82 -3.26 -40.93
N ILE A 978 -131.66 -2.91 -40.35
CA ILE A 978 -130.99 -3.68 -39.28
C ILE A 978 -131.89 -3.89 -38.05
N GLU A 979 -132.62 -2.86 -37.60
CA GLU A 979 -133.50 -2.97 -36.43
C GLU A 979 -134.62 -4.00 -36.59
N GLN A 980 -135.14 -4.18 -37.80
CA GLN A 980 -136.26 -5.10 -38.06
C GLN A 980 -135.80 -6.56 -38.06
N LEU A 981 -134.58 -6.82 -38.56
CA LEU A 981 -133.95 -8.15 -38.54
C LEU A 981 -133.60 -8.62 -37.11
N GLU A 982 -133.21 -7.71 -36.22
CA GLU A 982 -132.95 -8.03 -34.82
C GLU A 982 -134.23 -8.44 -34.06
N ASN A 983 -135.38 -7.80 -34.35
CA ASN A 983 -136.65 -8.13 -33.71
C ASN A 983 -137.18 -9.52 -34.13
N ASP A 984 -137.10 -9.88 -35.42
CA ASP A 984 -137.52 -11.20 -35.92
C ASP A 984 -136.66 -12.35 -35.33
N TRP A 985 -135.38 -12.10 -35.08
CA TRP A 985 -134.47 -13.08 -34.47
C TRP A 985 -134.83 -13.35 -32.99
N ARG A 986 -135.28 -12.33 -32.24
CA ARG A 986 -135.68 -12.47 -30.84
C ARG A 986 -136.99 -13.26 -30.67
N GLU A 987 -137.99 -13.11 -31.55
CA GLU A 987 -139.26 -13.86 -31.47
C GLU A 987 -139.10 -15.38 -31.72
N ARG A 988 -138.20 -15.79 -32.65
CA ARG A 988 -138.05 -17.21 -33.03
C ARG A 988 -137.34 -18.06 -31.97
N ARG A 989 -136.58 -17.46 -31.06
CA ARG A 989 -135.84 -18.19 -30.00
C ARG A 989 -136.76 -18.77 -28.91
N HIS A 990 -138.00 -18.28 -28.76
CA HIS A 990 -138.92 -18.68 -27.69
C HIS A 990 -139.70 -20.00 -27.90
N ARG A 991 -139.69 -20.63 -29.09
CA ARG A 991 -140.59 -21.77 -29.40
C ARG A 991 -139.98 -23.18 -29.40
N SER A 992 -138.66 -23.39 -29.27
CA SER A 992 -138.01 -24.69 -29.58
C SER A 992 -137.66 -25.63 -28.39
N GLY A 993 -138.29 -25.51 -27.21
CA GLY A 993 -137.82 -26.18 -25.96
C GLY A 993 -138.59 -27.40 -25.39
N ARG A 994 -139.57 -28.04 -26.05
CA ARG A 994 -140.37 -29.15 -25.45
C ARG A 994 -140.27 -30.51 -26.18
N LYS A 995 -139.75 -31.51 -25.45
CA LYS A 995 -139.86 -33.01 -25.55
C LYS A 995 -138.96 -33.81 -26.53
N ALA A 996 -137.90 -34.42 -25.95
CA ALA A 996 -137.64 -35.87 -25.91
C ALA A 996 -137.08 -36.14 -24.49
N GLY A 997 -137.48 -37.07 -23.61
CA GLY A 997 -138.24 -38.33 -23.67
C GLY A 997 -139.22 -38.59 -24.78
#